data_AF-A0A661CIN6-F1
#
_entry.id   AF-A0A661CIN6-F1
#
_cell.length_a   1.000
_cell.length_b   1.000
_cell.length_c   1.000
_cell.angle_alpha   90.00
_cell.angle_beta   90.00
_cell.angle_gamma   90.00
#
_symmetry.space_group_name_H-M   'P 1'
#
loop_
_entity.id
_entity.type
_entity.pdbx_description
1 polymer ?
#
loop_
_entity_poly.entity_id
_entity_poly.type
_entity_poly.pdbx_seq_one_letter_code
_entity_poly.pdbx_strand_id
1 'polypeptide(L)'
;MFIAVGMLGWFHDAQSADFIITTIAGNGTAGYSGDGGQATEALINHPTSGPIDDKGNLYFPDWDNHAIRKINLNTGIITTVAGGNLGGGFKHPGGYIDSMGNLLYISDHGNHVIYKVNSDGTTTLIAGTIGVAGYKDGPAVDAKFNHPAMLIKDGNNLYIGDFWNHRIRKMNLTTKEVSTIAGTGSAGYNGDNIPATTAKLYYPGGITLVKDGTDKFLYIGDYYNHRLRKLDINSGIITTVAGSNATPLGYNGGGYSGDGGLAIDAQLNVPTFAVFDSVGNMYITDNRNHVIRKVDVNTKKITTVAGIPNSGGYNGDNIPADQAQLNFPLGIVVDSEDNLYITDYGNHRIRKLTKKKSSTGGCKSRFRLYSWPNNPPDFGTERVGSSTSMKHYAYAYTWGDKSNCQNGPTVNDISLSGANASEFAIKNKVCKDEQESFDGLFSRYYYCQFNTVFSPTLEGTKEVTLTAKFDNSDTQTQPLLAKAVNTGQPTLEISPSSIDFGTLKVGSGSSKTITIKNTGDVNLKISNVTVSGETSGDFSMEWPGCYEGVLKPAEECSLHVSFIPTSAGAKQASLTVVTSNAGSGVITATGNAKDLVDCSDDNITIQTRTTTYDNHAWALDSDGDENYTDHISWDKVWADKNGNALNRVPNENDVVRINNGHYITGIPVLAKVKALCVEKGGVLVPIKDFQENFSLEIQATDGISNKGIIGKVEDVSDLPWVDTSSGTDWTTYADGNDEEPGGANCSSDLDPTTNAEKGSDVILRSGGPIFNEGKIIAGNGGNGSKIGASGGSATVRGSNIINKGTIRAGKGGDIYGESGGTAGKGGSTEVSSNHKHLYNEEFFNPNNVWEKPNIFAGNGGNCTCDSNTGEAGNGGDLRLTAYKIHLEGGNYGSGMAGTGCAKTASNGNGWVIIDPNVISLANANTKVRGGNAKIFGGKDWILDLRNMSGVVIDATDNVTLAVGENGVIDLRGNNGPIIKAGGIVQLFADIILLDDGVKLSALIQATDIVLGPNKILRDVSLTGAGKKIGEPEIVLPVRLTLANNGPEKDTYTLSVTDTAGWTLGELPSTIEIDGLEFIDLVLDVTLPTTRGATNVITVTAISQADPDIKSVAKVHASVKDMTYTISGSILDKSGQPVKGITVEIEDKTVVTDEQGHFEIAGLLSGDYTLNVSKEGRNLATQDITLEGDDSVIEIDLEIDTSVAVPTPATCKIYAVNDKGLNNSQFFTVTLDDLAIGALGPMYKGHDIEALAIHPK
;
A
#
# COMPACT_ATOMS: atom_id res chain seq x y z
N MET A 1 -20.76 18.66 -2.42
CA MET A 1 -22.21 19.01 -2.48
C MET A 1 -22.70 18.61 -3.86
N PHE A 2 -23.45 17.51 -3.95
CA PHE A 2 -23.70 16.73 -5.18
C PHE A 2 -22.39 16.18 -5.84
N ILE A 3 -22.28 14.92 -6.26
CA ILE A 3 -23.21 13.79 -6.20
C ILE A 3 -22.71 12.81 -5.14
N ALA A 4 -23.48 12.59 -4.07
CA ALA A 4 -23.13 11.66 -2.97
C ALA A 4 -24.39 11.04 -2.33
N VAL A 5 -25.41 10.75 -3.13
CA VAL A 5 -26.63 10.05 -2.74
C VAL A 5 -27.02 9.13 -3.90
N GLY A 6 -26.69 7.83 -3.83
CA GLY A 6 -26.93 6.92 -4.96
C GLY A 6 -26.55 5.45 -4.75
N MET A 7 -25.53 5.13 -3.94
CA MET A 7 -25.10 3.74 -3.66
C MET A 7 -24.81 3.49 -2.17
N LEU A 8 -25.79 3.80 -1.30
CA LEU A 8 -25.84 3.28 0.07
C LEU A 8 -27.22 2.67 0.33
N GLY A 9 -27.41 1.49 -0.24
CA GLY A 9 -28.63 0.68 -0.16
C GLY A 9 -28.51 -0.52 -1.11
N TRP A 10 -29.07 -1.67 -0.71
CA TRP A 10 -29.05 -2.93 -1.48
C TRP A 10 -27.69 -3.64 -1.63
N PHE A 11 -27.00 -3.85 -0.51
CA PHE A 11 -26.31 -5.13 -0.29
C PHE A 11 -27.12 -6.00 0.69
N HIS A 12 -28.28 -6.47 0.23
CA HIS A 12 -28.62 -7.87 0.52
C HIS A 12 -27.88 -8.69 -0.53
N ASP A 13 -27.14 -9.71 -0.10
CA ASP A 13 -26.44 -10.61 -1.02
C ASP A 13 -27.48 -11.47 -1.75
N ALA A 14 -27.95 -10.98 -2.90
CA ALA A 14 -28.82 -11.69 -3.82
C ALA A 14 -27.99 -12.76 -4.56
N GLN A 15 -27.58 -13.78 -3.79
CA GLN A 15 -26.77 -14.92 -4.21
C GLN A 15 -27.28 -15.47 -5.55
N SER A 16 -26.55 -15.24 -6.64
CA SER A 16 -27.04 -15.57 -7.97
C SER A 16 -27.22 -17.08 -8.09
N ALA A 17 -28.46 -17.55 -8.22
CA ALA A 17 -28.83 -18.96 -8.06
C ALA A 17 -27.84 -19.95 -8.69
N ASP A 18 -27.34 -20.90 -7.90
CA ASP A 18 -26.41 -21.97 -8.33
C ASP A 18 -26.98 -22.81 -9.49
N PHE A 19 -28.31 -22.85 -9.65
CA PHE A 19 -29.02 -23.73 -10.57
C PHE A 19 -30.02 -22.97 -11.46
N ILE A 20 -30.23 -23.51 -12.67
CA ILE A 20 -31.41 -23.21 -13.51
C ILE A 20 -32.31 -24.45 -13.50
N ILE A 21 -33.62 -24.26 -13.32
CA ILE A 21 -34.59 -25.36 -13.29
C ILE A 21 -35.26 -25.60 -14.66
N THR A 22 -35.47 -26.86 -15.01
CA THR A 22 -36.28 -27.28 -16.17
C THR A 22 -37.15 -28.50 -15.82
N THR A 23 -38.25 -28.71 -16.52
CA THR A 23 -39.02 -29.97 -16.46
C THR A 23 -38.42 -30.98 -17.44
N ILE A 24 -38.12 -32.19 -16.97
CA ILE A 24 -37.66 -33.31 -17.81
C ILE A 24 -38.73 -34.38 -18.03
N ALA A 25 -39.77 -34.44 -17.19
CA ALA A 25 -40.89 -35.34 -17.36
C ALA A 25 -42.17 -34.83 -16.71
N GLY A 26 -43.30 -35.16 -17.32
CA GLY A 26 -44.63 -34.76 -16.87
C GLY A 26 -45.04 -33.39 -17.40
N ASN A 27 -46.22 -33.30 -18.03
CA ASN A 27 -46.77 -32.01 -18.49
C ASN A 27 -47.50 -31.24 -17.37
N GLY A 28 -47.67 -31.85 -16.19
CA GLY A 28 -48.39 -31.30 -15.04
C GLY A 28 -49.85 -31.74 -14.89
N THR A 29 -50.37 -32.53 -15.83
CA THR A 29 -51.71 -33.13 -15.73
C THR A 29 -51.59 -34.54 -15.16
N ALA A 30 -52.33 -34.81 -14.08
CA ALA A 30 -52.41 -36.13 -13.46
C ALA A 30 -53.02 -37.18 -14.40
N GLY A 31 -52.35 -38.32 -14.54
CA GLY A 31 -52.80 -39.46 -15.35
C GLY A 31 -51.63 -40.35 -15.76
N TYR A 32 -51.84 -41.31 -16.66
CA TYR A 32 -50.82 -42.27 -17.09
C TYR A 32 -50.80 -42.40 -18.61
N SER A 33 -49.74 -41.90 -19.27
CA SER A 33 -49.56 -41.98 -20.73
C SER A 33 -48.11 -41.74 -21.15
N GLY A 34 -47.82 -41.82 -22.46
CA GLY A 34 -46.58 -41.32 -23.06
C GLY A 34 -45.43 -42.33 -23.22
N ASP A 35 -45.61 -43.59 -22.82
CA ASP A 35 -44.59 -44.63 -22.98
C ASP A 35 -44.15 -44.80 -24.45
N GLY A 36 -42.84 -44.80 -24.68
CA GLY A 36 -42.21 -44.79 -26.01
C GLY A 36 -42.09 -43.40 -26.64
N GLY A 37 -42.71 -42.38 -26.06
CA GLY A 37 -42.62 -40.98 -26.48
C GLY A 37 -41.71 -40.13 -25.58
N GLN A 38 -41.72 -38.81 -25.82
CA GLN A 38 -40.98 -37.84 -24.99
C GLN A 38 -41.62 -37.69 -23.61
N ALA A 39 -40.79 -37.69 -22.58
CA ALA A 39 -41.20 -37.70 -21.18
C ALA A 39 -41.89 -36.40 -20.73
N THR A 40 -41.58 -35.26 -21.35
CA THR A 40 -42.23 -33.97 -21.08
C THR A 40 -43.73 -34.00 -21.39
N GLU A 41 -44.13 -34.75 -22.41
CA GLU A 41 -45.54 -34.85 -22.85
C GLU A 41 -46.34 -35.90 -22.08
N ALA A 42 -45.66 -36.74 -21.29
CA ALA A 42 -46.28 -37.83 -20.55
C ALA A 42 -47.23 -37.30 -19.46
N LEU A 43 -48.35 -38.02 -19.28
CA LEU A 43 -49.09 -37.95 -18.04
C LEU A 43 -48.38 -38.83 -17.00
N ILE A 44 -48.19 -38.25 -15.81
CA ILE A 44 -47.56 -38.82 -14.62
C ILE A 44 -48.45 -38.43 -13.43
N ASN A 45 -48.49 -39.21 -12.34
CA ASN A 45 -49.26 -38.89 -11.15
C ASN A 45 -48.48 -39.07 -9.86
N HIS A 46 -48.26 -37.96 -9.13
CA HIS A 46 -47.59 -37.92 -7.82
C HIS A 46 -46.23 -38.64 -7.79
N PRO A 47 -45.26 -38.28 -8.66
CA PRO A 47 -44.00 -39.00 -8.77
C PRO A 47 -43.15 -38.92 -7.50
N THR A 48 -42.48 -40.03 -7.15
CA THR A 48 -41.62 -40.12 -5.96
C THR A 48 -40.17 -40.48 -6.31
N SER A 49 -39.26 -40.38 -5.32
CA SER A 49 -37.82 -40.56 -5.52
C SER A 49 -37.47 -41.91 -6.14
N GLY A 50 -36.45 -41.93 -7.00
CA GLY A 50 -35.82 -43.15 -7.49
C GLY A 50 -34.47 -42.89 -8.17
N PRO A 51 -33.64 -43.93 -8.31
CA PRO A 51 -32.23 -43.82 -8.70
C PRO A 51 -31.98 -43.62 -10.20
N ILE A 52 -30.78 -43.12 -10.53
CA ILE A 52 -30.22 -43.09 -11.89
C ILE A 52 -29.27 -44.31 -12.05
N ASP A 53 -29.30 -44.98 -13.21
CA ASP A 53 -28.36 -46.05 -13.55
C ASP A 53 -27.10 -45.56 -14.30
N ASP A 54 -26.06 -46.40 -14.34
CA ASP A 54 -24.76 -46.17 -15.00
C ASP A 54 -24.88 -45.92 -16.54
N LYS A 55 -26.09 -45.99 -17.10
CA LYS A 55 -26.44 -45.77 -18.51
C LYS A 55 -27.27 -44.48 -18.71
N GLY A 56 -27.48 -43.70 -17.66
CA GLY A 56 -28.25 -42.45 -17.69
C GLY A 56 -29.77 -42.64 -17.74
N ASN A 57 -30.32 -43.71 -17.18
CA ASN A 57 -31.77 -43.89 -17.02
C ASN A 57 -32.19 -43.53 -15.59
N LEU A 58 -33.04 -42.51 -15.44
CA LEU A 58 -33.69 -42.18 -14.17
C LEU A 58 -34.92 -43.09 -13.98
N TYR A 59 -34.89 -43.94 -12.98
CA TYR A 59 -36.03 -44.76 -12.56
C TYR A 59 -36.81 -44.03 -11.47
N PHE A 60 -38.13 -44.02 -11.55
CA PHE A 60 -38.98 -43.38 -10.54
C PHE A 60 -40.32 -44.12 -10.40
N PRO A 61 -40.92 -44.16 -9.20
CA PRO A 61 -42.30 -44.56 -9.07
C PRO A 61 -43.27 -43.47 -9.53
N ASP A 62 -44.15 -43.88 -10.44
CA ASP A 62 -45.35 -43.16 -10.84
C ASP A 62 -46.47 -43.64 -9.89
N TRP A 63 -46.45 -43.07 -8.69
CA TRP A 63 -46.92 -43.67 -7.43
C TRP A 63 -48.42 -43.97 -7.42
N ASP A 64 -49.25 -42.97 -7.72
CA ASP A 64 -50.71 -43.11 -7.83
C ASP A 64 -51.14 -43.80 -9.13
N ASN A 65 -50.22 -43.97 -10.09
CA ASN A 65 -50.41 -44.80 -11.28
C ASN A 65 -49.97 -46.27 -11.07
N HIS A 66 -49.58 -46.64 -9.85
CA HIS A 66 -49.22 -48.00 -9.46
C HIS A 66 -48.07 -48.61 -10.30
N ALA A 67 -47.14 -47.77 -10.78
CA ALA A 67 -46.10 -48.16 -11.73
C ALA A 67 -44.70 -47.71 -11.30
N ILE A 68 -43.68 -48.48 -11.69
CA ILE A 68 -42.29 -48.02 -11.78
C ILE A 68 -42.02 -47.71 -13.24
N ARG A 69 -41.59 -46.48 -13.52
CA ARG A 69 -41.25 -46.01 -14.87
C ARG A 69 -39.78 -45.56 -14.90
N LYS A 70 -39.23 -45.41 -16.10
CA LYS A 70 -37.90 -44.86 -16.32
C LYS A 70 -37.88 -43.86 -17.47
N ILE A 71 -37.03 -42.86 -17.36
CA ILE A 71 -36.70 -41.90 -18.41
C ILE A 71 -35.25 -42.12 -18.79
N ASN A 72 -34.97 -42.30 -20.08
CA ASN A 72 -33.61 -42.25 -20.58
C ASN A 72 -33.20 -40.77 -20.73
N LEU A 73 -32.32 -40.28 -19.86
CA LEU A 73 -31.96 -38.86 -19.77
C LEU A 73 -31.24 -38.33 -21.02
N ASN A 74 -30.64 -39.23 -21.82
CA ASN A 74 -29.94 -38.87 -23.06
C ASN A 74 -30.88 -38.70 -24.27
N THR A 75 -32.08 -39.30 -24.25
CA THR A 75 -33.04 -39.28 -25.38
C THR A 75 -34.39 -38.66 -25.03
N GLY A 76 -34.65 -38.40 -23.74
CA GLY A 76 -35.93 -37.93 -23.23
C GLY A 76 -37.05 -38.96 -23.26
N ILE A 77 -36.78 -40.23 -23.62
CA ILE A 77 -37.83 -41.25 -23.81
C ILE A 77 -38.24 -41.88 -22.47
N ILE A 78 -39.54 -41.92 -22.20
CA ILE A 78 -40.14 -42.59 -21.03
C ILE A 78 -40.66 -43.99 -21.35
N THR A 79 -40.53 -44.93 -20.40
CA THR A 79 -41.07 -46.31 -20.50
C THR A 79 -41.47 -46.85 -19.12
N THR A 80 -42.53 -47.67 -19.05
CA THR A 80 -42.85 -48.46 -17.84
C THR A 80 -41.94 -49.67 -17.71
N VAL A 81 -41.54 -49.97 -16.47
CA VAL A 81 -40.63 -51.06 -16.10
C VAL A 81 -41.37 -52.18 -15.37
N ALA A 82 -42.30 -51.84 -14.48
CA ALA A 82 -43.18 -52.77 -13.78
C ALA A 82 -44.44 -52.04 -13.28
N GLY A 83 -45.55 -52.75 -13.04
CA GLY A 83 -46.80 -52.11 -12.65
C GLY A 83 -47.53 -51.43 -13.82
N GLY A 84 -48.51 -50.58 -13.51
CA GLY A 84 -49.34 -49.89 -14.51
C GLY A 84 -49.93 -50.86 -15.53
N ASN A 85 -49.78 -50.56 -16.82
CA ASN A 85 -50.26 -51.40 -17.93
C ASN A 85 -49.57 -52.78 -18.05
N LEU A 86 -48.44 -53.01 -17.37
CA LEU A 86 -47.77 -54.32 -17.33
C LEU A 86 -48.34 -55.26 -16.26
N GLY A 87 -49.22 -54.76 -15.38
CA GLY A 87 -49.77 -55.51 -14.26
C GLY A 87 -48.78 -55.71 -13.11
N GLY A 88 -49.19 -56.54 -12.12
CA GLY A 88 -48.40 -56.84 -10.91
C GLY A 88 -49.15 -56.59 -9.59
N GLY A 89 -50.22 -55.79 -9.60
CA GLY A 89 -51.10 -55.59 -8.44
C GLY A 89 -50.55 -54.70 -7.31
N PHE A 90 -49.46 -53.96 -7.57
CA PHE A 90 -48.84 -53.04 -6.61
C PHE A 90 -49.79 -51.96 -6.11
N LYS A 91 -49.54 -51.44 -4.91
CA LYS A 91 -50.25 -50.28 -4.35
C LYS A 91 -49.25 -49.22 -3.89
N HIS A 92 -49.07 -48.19 -4.72
CA HIS A 92 -48.13 -47.10 -4.48
C HIS A 92 -46.69 -47.61 -4.28
N PRO A 93 -46.08 -48.27 -5.28
CA PRO A 93 -44.77 -48.90 -5.11
C PRO A 93 -43.65 -47.85 -4.90
N GLY A 94 -42.69 -48.15 -4.04
CA GLY A 94 -41.34 -47.55 -4.06
C GLY A 94 -40.35 -48.49 -4.76
N GLY A 95 -39.15 -48.01 -5.09
CA GLY A 95 -38.17 -48.82 -5.84
C GLY A 95 -36.70 -48.46 -5.63
N TYR A 96 -35.85 -49.48 -5.65
CA TYR A 96 -34.39 -49.40 -5.68
C TYR A 96 -33.83 -50.25 -6.82
N ILE A 97 -32.92 -49.71 -7.63
CA ILE A 97 -32.20 -50.45 -8.67
C ILE A 97 -30.69 -50.49 -8.34
N ASP A 98 -29.99 -51.55 -8.75
CA ASP A 98 -28.52 -51.55 -8.74
C ASP A 98 -27.95 -50.61 -9.82
N SER A 99 -26.71 -50.14 -9.64
CA SER A 99 -26.13 -49.09 -10.50
C SER A 99 -26.15 -49.48 -11.98
N MET A 100 -25.93 -50.75 -12.30
CA MET A 100 -25.95 -51.25 -13.68
C MET A 100 -27.35 -51.30 -14.30
N GLY A 101 -28.42 -50.98 -13.58
CA GLY A 101 -29.80 -50.99 -14.10
C GLY A 101 -30.38 -52.39 -14.33
N ASN A 102 -29.84 -53.41 -13.65
CA ASN A 102 -30.09 -54.84 -13.91
C ASN A 102 -30.99 -55.52 -12.86
N LEU A 103 -31.06 -54.99 -11.64
CA LEU A 103 -31.74 -55.62 -10.50
C LEU A 103 -32.58 -54.61 -9.71
N LEU A 104 -33.89 -54.63 -9.92
CA LEU A 104 -34.87 -53.79 -9.25
C LEU A 104 -35.52 -54.52 -8.06
N TYR A 105 -35.54 -53.87 -6.89
CA TYR A 105 -36.31 -54.24 -5.71
C TYR A 105 -37.45 -53.22 -5.51
N ILE A 106 -38.64 -53.69 -5.17
CA ILE A 106 -39.84 -52.87 -5.01
C ILE A 106 -40.38 -52.97 -3.60
N SER A 107 -40.62 -51.84 -2.96
CA SER A 107 -41.37 -51.71 -1.70
C SER A 107 -42.83 -51.45 -2.04
N ASP A 108 -43.68 -52.46 -1.92
CA ASP A 108 -45.11 -52.30 -2.16
C ASP A 108 -45.77 -51.71 -0.91
N HIS A 109 -45.76 -50.38 -0.83
CA HIS A 109 -46.18 -49.59 0.33
C HIS A 109 -47.57 -50.01 0.82
N GLY A 110 -48.56 -50.06 -0.08
CA GLY A 110 -49.95 -50.38 0.23
C GLY A 110 -50.31 -51.86 0.31
N ASN A 111 -49.42 -52.79 -0.09
CA ASN A 111 -49.57 -54.23 0.21
C ASN A 111 -48.60 -54.72 1.30
N HIS A 112 -47.74 -53.84 1.84
CA HIS A 112 -46.85 -54.04 3.00
C HIS A 112 -45.77 -55.13 2.81
N VAL A 113 -45.26 -55.27 1.59
CA VAL A 113 -44.30 -56.32 1.20
C VAL A 113 -43.14 -55.80 0.37
N ILE A 114 -42.05 -56.56 0.32
CA ILE A 114 -40.90 -56.29 -0.55
C ILE A 114 -40.84 -57.35 -1.64
N TYR A 115 -40.75 -56.90 -2.90
CA TYR A 115 -40.52 -57.73 -4.08
C TYR A 115 -39.11 -57.56 -4.64
N LYS A 116 -38.62 -58.58 -5.34
CA LYS A 116 -37.57 -58.47 -6.36
C LYS A 116 -38.23 -58.58 -7.75
N VAL A 117 -37.81 -57.75 -8.69
CA VAL A 117 -38.10 -57.93 -10.12
C VAL A 117 -37.03 -58.85 -10.74
N ASN A 118 -37.48 -59.74 -11.62
CA ASN A 118 -36.67 -60.70 -12.36
C ASN A 118 -36.28 -60.14 -13.73
N SER A 119 -35.30 -60.75 -14.40
CA SER A 119 -34.81 -60.31 -15.72
C SER A 119 -35.79 -60.48 -16.87
N ASP A 120 -36.93 -61.15 -16.64
CA ASP A 120 -38.06 -61.31 -17.55
C ASP A 120 -39.22 -60.32 -17.27
N GLY A 121 -39.06 -59.41 -16.29
CA GLY A 121 -40.09 -58.48 -15.84
C GLY A 121 -41.05 -59.04 -14.79
N THR A 122 -40.97 -60.33 -14.45
CA THR A 122 -41.83 -60.92 -13.40
C THR A 122 -41.36 -60.52 -11.98
N THR A 123 -42.22 -60.67 -10.98
CA THR A 123 -41.96 -60.25 -9.60
C THR A 123 -41.99 -61.41 -8.61
N THR A 124 -40.95 -61.51 -7.77
CA THR A 124 -40.82 -62.49 -6.69
C THR A 124 -41.00 -61.81 -5.34
N LEU A 125 -41.95 -62.29 -4.51
CA LEU A 125 -42.07 -61.84 -3.12
C LEU A 125 -40.82 -62.29 -2.33
N ILE A 126 -40.15 -61.37 -1.64
CA ILE A 126 -38.92 -61.69 -0.87
C ILE A 126 -39.01 -61.38 0.62
N ALA A 127 -39.93 -60.50 1.05
CA ALA A 127 -40.20 -60.25 2.47
C ALA A 127 -41.62 -59.73 2.72
N GLY A 128 -42.20 -60.07 3.86
CA GLY A 128 -43.55 -59.66 4.28
C GLY A 128 -44.66 -60.61 3.83
N THR A 129 -45.89 -60.31 4.24
CA THR A 129 -47.11 -61.03 3.83
C THR A 129 -48.10 -60.05 3.18
N ILE A 130 -48.55 -60.36 1.97
CA ILE A 130 -49.35 -59.45 1.12
C ILE A 130 -50.63 -59.01 1.86
N GLY A 131 -50.79 -57.71 2.03
CA GLY A 131 -51.95 -57.08 2.69
C GLY A 131 -51.97 -57.17 4.22
N VAL A 132 -50.91 -57.67 4.86
CA VAL A 132 -50.88 -57.88 6.32
C VAL A 132 -49.92 -56.90 7.00
N ALA A 133 -50.44 -55.72 7.37
CA ALA A 133 -49.69 -54.73 8.12
C ALA A 133 -49.25 -55.26 9.51
N GLY A 134 -48.12 -54.75 9.99
CA GLY A 134 -47.69 -54.91 11.38
C GLY A 134 -46.16 -54.92 11.52
N TYR A 135 -45.67 -55.22 12.72
CA TYR A 135 -44.24 -55.29 13.01
C TYR A 135 -43.86 -56.70 13.50
N LYS A 136 -42.83 -57.30 12.87
CA LYS A 136 -42.12 -58.49 13.34
C LYS A 136 -40.76 -58.60 12.65
N ASP A 137 -39.70 -58.79 13.43
CA ASP A 137 -38.36 -59.20 12.99
C ASP A 137 -38.23 -60.74 12.92
N GLY A 138 -37.18 -61.25 12.28
CA GLY A 138 -36.95 -62.69 12.05
C GLY A 138 -36.86 -63.04 10.56
N PRO A 139 -37.10 -64.31 10.16
CA PRO A 139 -37.08 -64.72 8.76
C PRO A 139 -38.03 -63.89 7.89
N ALA A 140 -37.64 -63.55 6.66
CA ALA A 140 -38.32 -62.56 5.82
C ALA A 140 -39.75 -62.95 5.39
N VAL A 141 -40.04 -64.26 5.31
CA VAL A 141 -41.39 -64.80 5.09
C VAL A 141 -42.32 -64.58 6.30
N ASP A 142 -41.71 -64.40 7.47
CA ASP A 142 -42.34 -64.33 8.79
C ASP A 142 -42.36 -62.89 9.33
N ALA A 143 -41.50 -62.04 8.78
CA ALA A 143 -41.36 -60.62 9.09
C ALA A 143 -42.59 -59.84 8.62
N LYS A 144 -42.90 -58.75 9.33
CA LYS A 144 -43.98 -57.82 8.96
C LYS A 144 -43.48 -56.39 8.87
N PHE A 145 -44.08 -55.65 7.94
CA PHE A 145 -43.88 -54.23 7.69
C PHE A 145 -45.22 -53.51 7.77
N ASN A 146 -45.20 -52.19 7.91
CA ASN A 146 -46.38 -51.35 7.84
C ASN A 146 -46.03 -50.13 7.00
N HIS A 147 -46.51 -50.13 5.76
CA HIS A 147 -46.18 -49.12 4.74
C HIS A 147 -44.65 -48.98 4.52
N PRO A 148 -43.95 -50.01 3.99
CA PRO A 148 -42.55 -49.89 3.62
C PRO A 148 -42.39 -48.82 2.52
N ALA A 149 -41.60 -47.78 2.79
CA ALA A 149 -41.44 -46.62 1.92
C ALA A 149 -40.24 -46.80 0.95
N MET A 150 -39.04 -46.37 1.35
CA MET A 150 -37.84 -46.44 0.51
C MET A 150 -36.93 -47.64 0.87
N LEU A 151 -36.18 -48.10 -0.14
CA LEU A 151 -35.23 -49.22 -0.08
C LEU A 151 -33.83 -48.76 -0.49
N ILE A 152 -32.77 -49.27 0.17
CA ILE A 152 -31.38 -49.13 -0.31
C ILE A 152 -30.60 -50.43 -0.07
N LYS A 153 -29.84 -50.88 -1.07
CA LYS A 153 -29.00 -52.09 -0.99
C LYS A 153 -27.52 -51.77 -0.73
N ASP A 154 -26.88 -52.56 0.12
CA ASP A 154 -25.41 -52.59 0.31
C ASP A 154 -24.90 -54.02 0.40
N GLY A 155 -24.21 -54.50 -0.64
CA GLY A 155 -23.78 -55.89 -0.74
C GLY A 155 -24.98 -56.83 -0.64
N ASN A 156 -24.99 -57.67 0.41
CA ASN A 156 -26.08 -58.58 0.74
C ASN A 156 -27.12 -57.98 1.70
N ASN A 157 -27.06 -56.70 2.05
CA ASN A 157 -28.02 -56.03 2.93
C ASN A 157 -29.01 -55.20 2.11
N LEU A 158 -30.27 -55.16 2.54
CA LEU A 158 -31.30 -54.25 2.03
C LEU A 158 -31.90 -53.49 3.22
N TYR A 159 -31.66 -52.19 3.29
CA TYR A 159 -32.22 -51.27 4.26
C TYR A 159 -33.62 -50.83 3.81
N ILE A 160 -34.54 -50.71 4.77
CA ILE A 160 -35.98 -50.51 4.54
C ILE A 160 -36.49 -49.43 5.49
N GLY A 161 -37.07 -48.36 4.96
CA GLY A 161 -37.89 -47.43 5.75
C GLY A 161 -39.25 -48.05 6.04
N ASP A 162 -39.50 -48.46 7.28
CA ASP A 162 -40.73 -49.14 7.70
C ASP A 162 -41.67 -48.09 8.34
N PHE A 163 -42.26 -47.28 7.45
CA PHE A 163 -42.77 -45.93 7.70
C PHE A 163 -43.71 -45.88 8.92
N TRP A 164 -44.84 -46.59 8.86
CA TRP A 164 -45.85 -46.58 9.94
C TRP A 164 -45.45 -47.43 11.16
N ASN A 165 -44.39 -48.21 11.06
CA ASN A 165 -43.79 -48.92 12.19
C ASN A 165 -42.70 -48.11 12.90
N HIS A 166 -42.45 -46.85 12.51
CA HIS A 166 -41.50 -45.93 13.15
C HIS A 166 -40.05 -46.47 13.23
N ARG A 167 -39.61 -47.20 12.20
CA ARG A 167 -38.35 -47.95 12.20
C ARG A 167 -37.59 -47.90 10.88
N ILE A 168 -36.27 -48.05 10.97
CA ILE A 168 -35.45 -48.56 9.86
C ILE A 168 -35.14 -50.03 10.13
N ARG A 169 -35.39 -50.87 9.13
CA ARG A 169 -35.15 -52.32 9.15
C ARG A 169 -34.03 -52.67 8.17
N LYS A 170 -33.40 -53.82 8.37
CA LYS A 170 -32.31 -54.37 7.56
C LYS A 170 -32.61 -55.83 7.24
N MET A 171 -32.76 -56.16 5.96
CA MET A 171 -32.88 -57.53 5.48
C MET A 171 -31.51 -58.03 4.97
N ASN A 172 -31.09 -59.21 5.40
CA ASN A 172 -30.00 -59.95 4.76
C ASN A 172 -30.56 -60.77 3.59
N LEU A 173 -30.13 -60.44 2.37
CA LEU A 173 -30.58 -61.05 1.12
C LEU A 173 -30.08 -62.49 0.92
N THR A 174 -29.07 -62.92 1.69
CA THR A 174 -28.53 -64.28 1.68
C THR A 174 -29.19 -65.16 2.75
N THR A 175 -29.17 -64.75 4.03
CA THR A 175 -29.78 -65.55 5.12
C THR A 175 -31.30 -65.43 5.18
N LYS A 176 -31.88 -64.43 4.49
CA LYS A 176 -33.31 -64.08 4.51
C LYS A 176 -33.81 -63.67 5.89
N GLU A 177 -32.97 -63.06 6.73
CA GLU A 177 -33.36 -62.52 8.04
C GLU A 177 -33.62 -61.01 7.95
N VAL A 178 -34.56 -60.51 8.73
CA VAL A 178 -34.91 -59.09 8.89
C VAL A 178 -34.72 -58.68 10.35
N SER A 179 -34.00 -57.59 10.58
CA SER A 179 -33.78 -57.00 11.90
C SER A 179 -34.03 -55.49 11.92
N THR A 180 -34.45 -54.95 13.06
CA THR A 180 -34.52 -53.50 13.30
C THR A 180 -33.13 -52.94 13.60
N ILE A 181 -32.74 -51.85 12.92
CA ILE A 181 -31.46 -51.15 13.15
C ILE A 181 -31.63 -49.73 13.70
N ALA A 182 -32.79 -49.10 13.50
CA ALA A 182 -33.12 -47.83 14.16
C ALA A 182 -34.62 -47.74 14.44
N GLY A 183 -34.97 -47.01 15.50
CA GLY A 183 -36.35 -46.77 15.92
C GLY A 183 -36.86 -47.79 16.95
N THR A 184 -37.38 -47.28 18.06
CA THR A 184 -38.09 -48.09 19.07
C THR A 184 -39.46 -48.60 18.60
N GLY A 185 -40.04 -47.98 17.56
CA GLY A 185 -41.43 -48.17 17.17
C GLY A 185 -42.43 -47.20 17.79
N SER A 186 -41.98 -46.31 18.69
CA SER A 186 -42.79 -45.22 19.24
C SER A 186 -42.49 -43.92 18.50
N ALA A 187 -43.54 -43.19 18.13
CA ALA A 187 -43.45 -41.87 17.54
C ALA A 187 -42.72 -40.85 18.44
N GLY A 188 -42.10 -39.85 17.81
CA GLY A 188 -41.46 -38.71 18.46
C GLY A 188 -39.93 -38.77 18.43
N TYR A 189 -39.28 -37.94 19.25
CA TYR A 189 -37.83 -37.74 19.34
C TYR A 189 -37.38 -37.83 20.81
N ASN A 190 -36.15 -38.26 21.06
CA ASN A 190 -35.59 -38.43 22.42
C ASN A 190 -34.08 -38.12 22.52
N GLY A 191 -33.56 -37.25 21.65
CA GLY A 191 -32.16 -36.83 21.64
C GLY A 191 -31.30 -37.52 20.57
N ASP A 192 -30.01 -37.23 20.64
CA ASP A 192 -28.95 -37.60 19.69
C ASP A 192 -27.71 -38.11 20.43
N ASN A 193 -26.77 -38.71 19.68
CA ASN A 193 -25.61 -39.45 20.21
C ASN A 193 -26.01 -40.67 21.06
N ILE A 194 -27.16 -41.27 20.72
CA ILE A 194 -27.73 -42.45 21.40
C ILE A 194 -27.74 -43.67 20.45
N PRO A 195 -27.79 -44.90 20.99
CA PRO A 195 -27.98 -46.10 20.18
C PRO A 195 -29.27 -46.02 19.35
N ALA A 196 -29.18 -46.26 18.06
CA ALA A 196 -30.27 -45.99 17.13
C ALA A 196 -31.53 -46.86 17.38
N THR A 197 -31.36 -48.05 17.95
CA THR A 197 -32.46 -48.93 18.37
C THR A 197 -33.24 -48.41 19.59
N THR A 198 -32.66 -47.50 20.39
CA THR A 198 -33.34 -46.82 21.50
C THR A 198 -33.83 -45.42 21.14
N ALA A 199 -33.48 -44.91 19.95
CA ALA A 199 -34.02 -43.68 19.41
C ALA A 199 -35.50 -43.82 19.03
N LYS A 200 -36.27 -42.75 19.21
CA LYS A 200 -37.60 -42.57 18.62
C LYS A 200 -37.44 -41.90 17.25
N LEU A 201 -38.32 -42.30 16.33
CA LEU A 201 -38.44 -41.77 14.97
C LEU A 201 -39.92 -41.54 14.67
N TYR A 202 -40.26 -40.56 13.85
CA TYR A 202 -41.65 -40.26 13.48
C TYR A 202 -41.86 -40.38 11.97
N TYR A 203 -42.31 -41.57 11.56
CA TYR A 203 -42.50 -41.97 10.17
C TYR A 203 -41.22 -41.78 9.34
N PRO A 204 -40.13 -42.52 9.62
CA PRO A 204 -38.87 -42.38 8.89
C PRO A 204 -39.07 -42.76 7.42
N GLY A 205 -38.96 -41.77 6.53
CA GLY A 205 -39.42 -41.84 5.14
C GLY A 205 -38.30 -42.21 4.16
N GLY A 206 -37.69 -41.18 3.57
CA GLY A 206 -36.54 -41.38 2.68
C GLY A 206 -35.30 -41.77 3.47
N ILE A 207 -34.49 -42.61 2.83
CA ILE A 207 -33.18 -43.05 3.34
C ILE A 207 -32.14 -42.87 2.23
N THR A 208 -30.92 -42.48 2.61
CA THR A 208 -29.75 -42.37 1.72
C THR A 208 -28.54 -43.00 2.39
N LEU A 209 -27.86 -43.92 1.72
CA LEU A 209 -26.60 -44.50 2.21
C LEU A 209 -25.41 -43.77 1.59
N VAL A 210 -24.57 -43.19 2.44
CA VAL A 210 -23.24 -42.67 2.08
C VAL A 210 -22.18 -43.64 2.61
N LYS A 211 -21.08 -43.78 1.85
CA LYS A 211 -19.92 -44.57 2.22
C LYS A 211 -18.70 -43.66 2.22
N ASP A 212 -17.89 -43.76 3.27
CA ASP A 212 -16.69 -42.95 3.46
C ASP A 212 -15.56 -43.89 3.93
N GLY A 213 -14.72 -44.33 3.00
CA GLY A 213 -13.77 -45.42 3.23
C GLY A 213 -14.46 -46.71 3.71
N THR A 214 -14.21 -47.09 4.97
CA THR A 214 -14.87 -48.23 5.64
C THR A 214 -16.20 -47.87 6.32
N ASP A 215 -16.46 -46.58 6.54
CA ASP A 215 -17.62 -46.10 7.28
C ASP A 215 -18.86 -45.92 6.40
N LYS A 216 -20.02 -46.09 7.05
CA LYS A 216 -21.30 -46.27 6.37
C LYS A 216 -22.39 -45.51 7.12
N PHE A 217 -22.87 -44.45 6.51
CA PHE A 217 -23.82 -43.54 7.11
C PHE A 217 -25.17 -43.61 6.40
N LEU A 218 -26.22 -43.97 7.13
CA LEU A 218 -27.59 -43.91 6.64
C LEU A 218 -28.23 -42.60 7.09
N TYR A 219 -28.44 -41.69 6.17
CA TYR A 219 -29.23 -40.48 6.38
C TYR A 219 -30.71 -40.82 6.26
N ILE A 220 -31.53 -40.30 7.18
CA ILE A 220 -32.93 -40.68 7.39
C ILE A 220 -33.78 -39.41 7.52
N GLY A 221 -34.77 -39.24 6.63
CA GLY A 221 -35.80 -38.21 6.77
C GLY A 221 -36.77 -38.56 7.88
N ASP A 222 -36.63 -37.94 9.05
CA ASP A 222 -37.41 -38.19 10.26
C ASP A 222 -38.67 -37.31 10.23
N TYR A 223 -39.58 -37.71 9.33
CA TYR A 223 -40.65 -36.93 8.69
C TYR A 223 -41.42 -35.98 9.63
N TYR A 224 -42.09 -36.48 10.67
CA TYR A 224 -42.82 -35.67 11.65
C TYR A 224 -42.03 -35.36 12.94
N ASN A 225 -40.73 -35.65 12.94
CA ASN A 225 -39.78 -34.98 13.80
C ASN A 225 -39.12 -33.77 13.10
N HIS A 226 -39.42 -33.49 11.82
CA HIS A 226 -38.91 -32.34 11.06
C HIS A 226 -37.36 -32.24 11.05
N ARG A 227 -36.68 -33.39 11.09
CA ARG A 227 -35.22 -33.49 11.19
C ARG A 227 -34.66 -34.44 10.15
N LEU A 228 -33.45 -34.16 9.67
CA LEU A 228 -32.62 -35.12 8.98
C LEU A 228 -31.66 -35.76 9.99
N ARG A 229 -31.75 -37.07 10.14
CA ARG A 229 -30.93 -37.84 11.09
C ARG A 229 -29.84 -38.61 10.35
N LYS A 230 -28.68 -38.79 10.97
CA LYS A 230 -27.55 -39.60 10.47
C LYS A 230 -27.33 -40.78 11.41
N LEU A 231 -27.51 -41.99 10.91
CA LEU A 231 -27.12 -43.24 11.57
C LEU A 231 -25.74 -43.67 11.08
N ASP A 232 -24.78 -43.85 11.98
CA ASP A 232 -23.58 -44.64 11.71
C ASP A 232 -23.89 -46.13 11.87
N ILE A 233 -23.75 -46.89 10.78
CA ILE A 233 -24.02 -48.34 10.74
C ILE A 233 -22.92 -49.13 11.47
N ASN A 234 -21.70 -48.58 11.62
CA ASN A 234 -20.57 -49.24 12.26
C ASN A 234 -20.64 -49.13 13.78
N SER A 235 -20.87 -47.94 14.35
CA SER A 235 -21.06 -47.75 15.80
C SER A 235 -22.50 -47.98 16.30
N GLY A 236 -23.50 -47.89 15.40
CA GLY A 236 -24.92 -47.97 15.76
C GLY A 236 -25.50 -46.71 16.40
N ILE A 237 -24.78 -45.57 16.37
CA ILE A 237 -25.20 -44.29 16.95
C ILE A 237 -25.98 -43.45 15.94
N ILE A 238 -27.02 -42.73 16.41
CA ILE A 238 -27.80 -41.79 15.60
C ILE A 238 -27.69 -40.34 16.12
N THR A 239 -27.58 -39.39 15.20
CA THR A 239 -27.51 -37.94 15.46
C THR A 239 -28.41 -37.14 14.51
N THR A 240 -28.68 -35.86 14.80
CA THR A 240 -29.31 -34.92 13.87
C THR A 240 -28.23 -34.17 13.09
N VAL A 241 -28.44 -33.98 11.79
CA VAL A 241 -27.55 -33.22 10.90
C VAL A 241 -28.22 -32.00 10.27
N ALA A 242 -29.55 -31.93 10.28
CA ALA A 242 -30.30 -30.71 9.99
C ALA A 242 -31.69 -30.73 10.65
N GLY A 243 -32.21 -29.56 11.03
CA GLY A 243 -33.52 -29.38 11.68
C GLY A 243 -33.43 -29.27 13.21
N SER A 244 -34.06 -28.24 13.79
CA SER A 244 -33.92 -27.87 15.20
C SER A 244 -35.10 -28.24 16.11
N ASN A 245 -35.05 -27.76 17.37
CA ASN A 245 -36.00 -28.11 18.44
C ASN A 245 -37.18 -27.12 18.60
N ALA A 246 -37.37 -26.19 17.66
CA ALA A 246 -38.18 -24.97 17.88
C ALA A 246 -39.71 -25.14 17.97
N THR A 247 -40.24 -26.36 17.80
CA THR A 247 -41.66 -26.62 17.52
C THR A 247 -42.16 -27.95 18.12
N PRO A 248 -43.48 -28.12 18.34
CA PRO A 248 -44.06 -29.40 18.75
C PRO A 248 -43.83 -30.48 17.69
N LEU A 249 -43.70 -31.75 18.08
CA LEU A 249 -43.59 -32.87 17.12
C LEU A 249 -44.96 -33.20 16.51
N GLY A 250 -45.00 -33.68 15.26
CA GLY A 250 -46.24 -34.03 14.55
C GLY A 250 -46.59 -33.10 13.39
N TYR A 251 -47.71 -33.34 12.69
CA TYR A 251 -48.03 -32.70 11.41
C TYR A 251 -47.84 -31.16 11.34
N ASN A 252 -48.25 -30.43 12.38
CA ASN A 252 -48.13 -28.96 12.46
C ASN A 252 -46.81 -28.47 13.10
N GLY A 253 -45.80 -29.34 13.16
CA GLY A 253 -44.53 -29.13 13.86
C GLY A 253 -43.39 -28.58 13.02
N GLY A 254 -43.60 -28.28 11.74
CA GLY A 254 -42.55 -27.75 10.88
C GLY A 254 -42.52 -26.23 10.83
N GLY A 255 -41.41 -25.68 10.33
CA GLY A 255 -41.25 -24.26 10.05
C GLY A 255 -40.15 -24.03 9.02
N TYR A 256 -39.94 -22.76 8.63
CA TYR A 256 -38.89 -22.36 7.70
C TYR A 256 -38.04 -21.25 8.31
N SER A 257 -36.75 -21.51 8.51
CA SER A 257 -35.78 -20.51 8.97
C SER A 257 -34.34 -20.98 8.73
N GLY A 258 -33.36 -20.14 9.10
CA GLY A 258 -31.98 -20.55 9.33
C GLY A 258 -31.01 -20.42 8.17
N ASP A 259 -31.42 -19.85 7.03
CA ASP A 259 -30.51 -19.62 5.91
C ASP A 259 -29.32 -18.73 6.32
N GLY A 260 -28.11 -19.12 5.93
CA GLY A 260 -26.85 -18.51 6.35
C GLY A 260 -26.37 -18.89 7.77
N GLY A 261 -27.22 -19.56 8.56
CA GLY A 261 -26.92 -20.17 9.86
C GLY A 261 -26.65 -21.68 9.78
N LEU A 262 -26.38 -22.32 10.92
CA LEU A 262 -26.08 -23.76 10.98
C LEU A 262 -27.32 -24.62 10.69
N ALA A 263 -27.11 -25.71 9.95
CA ALA A 263 -28.20 -26.61 9.55
C ALA A 263 -28.97 -27.24 10.74
N ILE A 264 -28.30 -27.45 11.87
CA ILE A 264 -28.90 -28.03 13.10
C ILE A 264 -29.80 -27.03 13.87
N ASP A 265 -29.66 -25.73 13.63
CA ASP A 265 -30.46 -24.68 14.28
C ASP A 265 -31.64 -24.22 13.42
N ALA A 266 -31.54 -24.44 12.11
CA ALA A 266 -32.57 -24.13 11.12
C ALA A 266 -33.87 -24.92 11.34
N GLN A 267 -35.02 -24.28 11.05
CA GLN A 267 -36.29 -24.97 10.94
C GLN A 267 -36.44 -25.60 9.55
N LEU A 268 -36.87 -26.86 9.56
CA LEU A 268 -37.33 -27.62 8.40
C LEU A 268 -38.81 -27.98 8.62
N ASN A 269 -39.48 -28.38 7.54
CA ASN A 269 -40.88 -28.77 7.55
C ASN A 269 -41.05 -30.05 6.73
N VAL A 270 -40.84 -31.17 7.43
CA VAL A 270 -40.99 -32.52 6.87
C VAL A 270 -39.90 -32.84 5.82
N PRO A 271 -38.61 -32.88 6.23
CA PRO A 271 -37.53 -33.25 5.32
C PRO A 271 -37.61 -34.74 4.97
N THR A 272 -37.57 -35.07 3.68
CA THR A 272 -37.80 -36.45 3.20
C THR A 272 -36.53 -37.18 2.80
N PHE A 273 -35.66 -36.56 2.00
CA PHE A 273 -34.43 -37.15 1.48
C PHE A 273 -33.26 -36.18 1.64
N ALA A 274 -32.05 -36.72 1.59
CA ALA A 274 -30.82 -35.96 1.47
C ALA A 274 -29.88 -36.65 0.48
N VAL A 275 -29.28 -35.91 -0.44
CA VAL A 275 -28.25 -36.42 -1.36
C VAL A 275 -27.02 -35.51 -1.36
N PHE A 276 -25.89 -36.00 -1.87
CA PHE A 276 -24.59 -35.36 -1.71
C PHE A 276 -23.96 -35.14 -3.09
N ASP A 277 -23.53 -33.91 -3.39
CA ASP A 277 -22.74 -33.65 -4.60
C ASP A 277 -21.31 -34.21 -4.48
N SER A 278 -20.55 -34.19 -5.58
CA SER A 278 -19.17 -34.67 -5.67
C SER A 278 -18.20 -34.04 -4.67
N VAL A 279 -18.54 -32.86 -4.13
CA VAL A 279 -17.77 -32.12 -3.11
C VAL A 279 -18.25 -32.46 -1.69
N GLY A 280 -19.40 -33.12 -1.54
CA GLY A 280 -19.99 -33.55 -0.28
C GLY A 280 -21.04 -32.60 0.30
N ASN A 281 -21.50 -31.59 -0.44
CA ASN A 281 -22.59 -30.71 0.02
C ASN A 281 -23.91 -31.47 0.00
N MET A 282 -24.73 -31.29 1.04
CA MET A 282 -25.93 -32.09 1.29
C MET A 282 -27.20 -31.34 0.89
N TYR A 283 -27.93 -31.86 -0.10
CA TYR A 283 -29.17 -31.28 -0.62
C TYR A 283 -30.39 -32.00 -0.06
N ILE A 284 -31.27 -31.27 0.61
CA ILE A 284 -32.42 -31.77 1.39
C ILE A 284 -33.73 -31.33 0.73
N THR A 285 -34.65 -32.27 0.50
CA THR A 285 -36.04 -31.96 0.12
C THR A 285 -36.87 -31.57 1.35
N ASP A 286 -37.14 -30.28 1.51
CA ASP A 286 -37.84 -29.68 2.65
C ASP A 286 -39.33 -29.54 2.32
N ASN A 287 -40.00 -30.71 2.35
CA ASN A 287 -41.21 -30.99 1.57
C ASN A 287 -42.34 -29.97 1.74
N ARG A 288 -42.75 -29.71 2.98
CA ARG A 288 -43.88 -28.81 3.27
C ARG A 288 -43.49 -27.33 3.32
N ASN A 289 -42.20 -27.01 3.22
CA ASN A 289 -41.74 -25.65 2.95
C ASN A 289 -41.72 -25.32 1.45
N HIS A 290 -41.94 -26.31 0.57
CA HIS A 290 -41.94 -26.18 -0.89
C HIS A 290 -40.56 -25.87 -1.51
N VAL A 291 -39.48 -26.29 -0.85
CA VAL A 291 -38.11 -25.91 -1.22
C VAL A 291 -37.09 -27.06 -1.13
N ILE A 292 -35.92 -26.80 -1.70
CA ILE A 292 -34.71 -27.61 -1.61
C ILE A 292 -33.66 -26.79 -0.84
N ARG A 293 -33.14 -27.35 0.25
CA ARG A 293 -32.10 -26.73 1.07
C ARG A 293 -30.74 -27.35 0.73
N LYS A 294 -29.67 -26.57 0.75
CA LYS A 294 -28.28 -27.02 0.62
C LYS A 294 -27.59 -26.80 1.95
N VAL A 295 -26.91 -27.82 2.47
CA VAL A 295 -25.99 -27.70 3.61
C VAL A 295 -24.56 -27.80 3.07
N ASP A 296 -23.80 -26.72 3.24
CA ASP A 296 -22.40 -26.64 2.82
C ASP A 296 -21.52 -27.58 3.67
N VAL A 297 -20.65 -28.34 3.00
CA VAL A 297 -19.88 -29.42 3.62
C VAL A 297 -18.84 -28.90 4.63
N ASN A 298 -18.33 -27.69 4.47
CA ASN A 298 -17.24 -27.15 5.27
C ASN A 298 -17.77 -26.34 6.46
N THR A 299 -18.60 -25.35 6.17
CA THR A 299 -19.18 -24.40 7.14
C THR A 299 -20.37 -24.95 7.91
N LYS A 300 -20.97 -26.07 7.46
CA LYS A 300 -22.22 -26.67 7.97
C LYS A 300 -23.43 -25.71 7.94
N LYS A 301 -23.33 -24.62 7.17
CA LYS A 301 -24.40 -23.65 6.99
C LYS A 301 -25.45 -24.18 6.02
N ILE A 302 -26.71 -23.84 6.24
CA ILE A 302 -27.82 -24.14 5.34
C ILE A 302 -28.22 -22.92 4.52
N THR A 303 -28.67 -23.12 3.28
CA THR A 303 -29.37 -22.13 2.45
C THR A 303 -30.50 -22.81 1.66
N THR A 304 -31.42 -22.04 1.10
CA THR A 304 -32.34 -22.52 0.05
C THR A 304 -31.69 -22.37 -1.32
N VAL A 305 -31.82 -23.38 -2.18
CA VAL A 305 -31.25 -23.40 -3.55
C VAL A 305 -32.27 -23.65 -4.65
N ALA A 306 -33.49 -24.09 -4.30
CA ALA A 306 -34.63 -24.07 -5.20
C ALA A 306 -35.96 -24.03 -4.46
N GLY A 307 -37.00 -23.49 -5.10
CA GLY A 307 -38.32 -23.32 -4.50
C GLY A 307 -38.48 -21.99 -3.77
N ILE A 308 -39.66 -21.39 -3.85
CA ILE A 308 -40.05 -20.22 -3.04
C ILE A 308 -40.67 -20.71 -1.70
N PRO A 309 -40.10 -20.34 -0.53
CA PRO A 309 -40.59 -20.79 0.78
C PRO A 309 -42.07 -20.54 1.02
N ASN A 310 -42.79 -21.59 1.44
CA ASN A 310 -44.24 -21.60 1.71
C ASN A 310 -45.15 -21.24 0.50
N SER A 311 -44.60 -21.17 -0.72
CA SER A 311 -45.31 -20.75 -1.94
C SER A 311 -45.43 -21.92 -2.93
N GLY A 312 -46.23 -22.92 -2.58
CA GLY A 312 -46.48 -24.09 -3.43
C GLY A 312 -47.13 -23.76 -4.77
N GLY A 313 -46.52 -24.20 -5.87
CA GLY A 313 -47.05 -23.98 -7.22
C GLY A 313 -46.05 -24.33 -8.33
N TYR A 314 -46.33 -23.89 -9.55
CA TYR A 314 -45.44 -23.98 -10.72
C TYR A 314 -45.54 -22.69 -11.53
N ASN A 315 -44.41 -22.03 -11.78
CA ASN A 315 -44.33 -20.73 -12.47
C ASN A 315 -43.47 -20.73 -13.75
N GLY A 316 -43.04 -21.91 -14.23
CA GLY A 316 -42.27 -22.06 -15.47
C GLY A 316 -40.92 -22.78 -15.29
N ASP A 317 -40.12 -22.74 -16.35
CA ASP A 317 -38.83 -23.39 -16.50
C ASP A 317 -37.83 -22.46 -17.22
N ASN A 318 -36.54 -22.81 -17.21
CA ASN A 318 -35.39 -21.99 -17.64
C ASN A 318 -35.19 -20.71 -16.80
N ILE A 319 -35.75 -20.69 -15.59
CA ILE A 319 -35.61 -19.63 -14.60
C ILE A 319 -34.60 -20.01 -13.50
N PRO A 320 -34.06 -19.03 -12.75
CA PRO A 320 -33.33 -19.29 -11.50
C PRO A 320 -34.14 -20.20 -10.57
N ALA A 321 -33.50 -21.25 -10.04
CA ALA A 321 -34.24 -22.31 -9.33
C ALA A 321 -34.84 -21.84 -7.98
N ASP A 322 -34.21 -20.87 -7.32
CA ASP A 322 -34.67 -20.13 -6.14
C ASP A 322 -35.91 -19.25 -6.42
N GLN A 323 -36.06 -18.76 -7.64
CA GLN A 323 -37.23 -18.01 -8.13
C GLN A 323 -38.34 -18.93 -8.66
N ALA A 324 -38.09 -20.24 -8.73
CA ALA A 324 -39.06 -21.21 -9.20
C ALA A 324 -39.98 -21.67 -8.07
N GLN A 325 -41.26 -21.89 -8.37
CA GLN A 325 -42.16 -22.60 -7.49
C GLN A 325 -42.02 -24.12 -7.69
N LEU A 326 -42.04 -24.83 -6.56
CA LEU A 326 -42.16 -26.28 -6.45
C LEU A 326 -43.42 -26.59 -5.63
N ASN A 327 -43.97 -27.80 -5.72
CA ASN A 327 -45.14 -28.19 -4.95
C ASN A 327 -44.93 -29.54 -4.26
N PHE A 328 -44.67 -29.50 -2.94
CA PHE A 328 -44.32 -30.65 -2.12
C PHE A 328 -43.17 -31.50 -2.70
N PRO A 329 -41.99 -30.93 -3.02
CA PRO A 329 -40.86 -31.68 -3.56
C PRO A 329 -40.51 -32.85 -2.63
N LEU A 330 -40.60 -34.08 -3.15
CA LEU A 330 -40.59 -35.29 -2.31
C LEU A 330 -39.30 -36.11 -2.47
N GLY A 331 -38.89 -36.38 -3.71
CA GLY A 331 -37.68 -37.11 -4.04
C GLY A 331 -36.61 -36.20 -4.60
N ILE A 332 -35.34 -36.54 -4.36
CA ILE A 332 -34.17 -35.92 -4.97
C ILE A 332 -33.08 -36.97 -5.21
N VAL A 333 -32.46 -36.93 -6.38
CA VAL A 333 -31.22 -37.65 -6.72
C VAL A 333 -30.26 -36.74 -7.47
N VAL A 334 -29.00 -37.13 -7.56
CA VAL A 334 -27.90 -36.37 -8.18
C VAL A 334 -27.23 -37.23 -9.25
N ASP A 335 -26.83 -36.63 -10.38
CA ASP A 335 -26.01 -37.30 -11.40
C ASP A 335 -24.51 -37.03 -11.23
N SER A 336 -23.69 -37.66 -12.08
CA SER A 336 -22.23 -37.52 -12.07
C SER A 336 -21.71 -36.15 -12.50
N GLU A 337 -22.59 -35.20 -12.88
CA GLU A 337 -22.26 -33.80 -13.16
C GLU A 337 -22.72 -32.85 -12.04
N ASP A 338 -23.16 -33.40 -10.91
CA ASP A 338 -23.81 -32.69 -9.79
C ASP A 338 -25.14 -31.99 -10.16
N ASN A 339 -25.83 -32.40 -11.23
CA ASN A 339 -27.19 -31.93 -11.47
C ASN A 339 -28.18 -32.65 -10.54
N LEU A 340 -29.20 -31.94 -10.04
CA LEU A 340 -30.20 -32.51 -9.13
C LEU A 340 -31.51 -32.79 -9.87
N TYR A 341 -32.07 -33.99 -9.72
CA TYR A 341 -33.34 -34.42 -10.30
C TYR A 341 -34.35 -34.61 -9.19
N ILE A 342 -35.49 -33.93 -9.30
CA ILE A 342 -36.40 -33.67 -8.18
C ILE A 342 -37.81 -34.04 -8.58
N THR A 343 -38.48 -34.85 -7.74
CA THR A 343 -39.89 -35.18 -7.99
C THR A 343 -40.79 -34.12 -7.34
N ASP A 344 -41.33 -33.30 -8.22
CA ASP A 344 -42.15 -32.13 -7.92
C ASP A 344 -43.61 -32.61 -7.79
N TYR A 345 -43.82 -33.32 -6.68
CA TYR A 345 -44.92 -34.26 -6.44
C TYR A 345 -46.30 -33.68 -6.76
N GLY A 346 -46.66 -32.56 -6.11
CA GLY A 346 -47.94 -31.87 -6.28
C GLY A 346 -48.04 -31.03 -7.56
N ASN A 347 -46.98 -31.02 -8.38
CA ASN A 347 -46.97 -30.47 -9.72
C ASN A 347 -46.99 -31.56 -10.80
N HIS A 348 -47.09 -32.84 -10.42
CA HIS A 348 -47.09 -34.02 -11.32
C HIS A 348 -45.90 -34.04 -12.30
N ARG A 349 -44.71 -33.62 -11.83
CA ARG A 349 -43.51 -33.39 -12.66
C ARG A 349 -42.24 -33.99 -12.06
N ILE A 350 -41.25 -34.22 -12.92
CA ILE A 350 -39.84 -34.36 -12.54
C ILE A 350 -39.06 -33.19 -13.12
N ARG A 351 -38.37 -32.46 -12.26
CA ARG A 351 -37.59 -31.27 -12.60
C ARG A 351 -36.10 -31.60 -12.54
N LYS A 352 -35.29 -31.06 -13.45
CA LYS A 352 -33.83 -31.02 -13.37
C LYS A 352 -33.41 -29.62 -12.94
N LEU A 353 -32.65 -29.54 -11.86
CA LEU A 353 -31.84 -28.37 -11.52
C LEU A 353 -30.50 -28.61 -12.20
N THR A 354 -30.31 -28.01 -13.37
CA THR A 354 -29.00 -28.00 -14.02
C THR A 354 -28.10 -27.09 -13.22
N LYS A 355 -27.01 -27.64 -12.69
CA LYS A 355 -25.98 -26.87 -12.00
C LYS A 355 -25.40 -25.90 -13.04
N LYS A 356 -25.54 -24.58 -12.84
CA LYS A 356 -24.69 -23.64 -13.60
C LYS A 356 -23.26 -24.10 -13.34
N LYS A 357 -22.39 -24.11 -14.35
CA LYS A 357 -21.01 -24.62 -14.21
C LYS A 357 -20.12 -23.65 -13.39
N SER A 358 -20.50 -23.46 -12.13
CA SER A 358 -19.63 -23.09 -11.02
C SER A 358 -18.54 -24.15 -10.97
N SER A 359 -17.37 -23.76 -11.44
CA SER A 359 -16.26 -24.64 -11.76
C SER A 359 -15.56 -25.12 -10.48
N THR A 360 -16.10 -26.18 -9.90
CA THR A 360 -15.65 -26.83 -8.66
C THR A 360 -14.28 -27.51 -8.77
N GLY A 361 -13.62 -27.47 -9.93
CA GLY A 361 -12.18 -27.65 -10.05
C GLY A 361 -11.39 -26.44 -9.53
N GLY A 362 -11.68 -25.98 -8.31
CA GLY A 362 -10.97 -24.90 -7.61
C GLY A 362 -10.96 -23.51 -8.26
N CYS A 363 -11.56 -23.33 -9.45
CA CYS A 363 -11.19 -22.26 -10.38
C CYS A 363 -12.42 -21.62 -11.02
N LYS A 364 -12.84 -20.45 -10.53
CA LYS A 364 -14.06 -19.75 -10.95
C LYS A 364 -13.79 -18.89 -12.19
N SER A 365 -14.79 -18.70 -13.06
CA SER A 365 -14.71 -17.75 -14.18
C SER A 365 -15.94 -16.83 -14.25
N ARG A 366 -15.74 -15.57 -14.66
CA ARG A 366 -16.75 -14.54 -14.88
C ARG A 366 -16.57 -13.96 -16.27
N PHE A 367 -17.59 -14.16 -17.11
CA PHE A 367 -17.67 -13.61 -18.46
C PHE A 367 -18.39 -12.28 -18.44
N ARG A 368 -17.94 -11.34 -19.29
CA ARG A 368 -18.65 -10.09 -19.52
C ARG A 368 -18.34 -9.58 -20.91
N LEU A 369 -19.39 -9.28 -21.67
CA LEU A 369 -19.32 -8.31 -22.76
C LEU A 369 -19.84 -7.00 -22.20
N TYR A 370 -19.03 -5.93 -22.25
CA TYR A 370 -19.46 -4.59 -21.89
C TYR A 370 -19.05 -3.58 -22.96
N SER A 371 -19.80 -2.49 -23.01
CA SER A 371 -19.51 -1.32 -23.83
C SER A 371 -19.11 -0.17 -22.93
N TRP A 372 -18.37 0.78 -23.47
CA TRP A 372 -18.14 2.05 -22.81
C TRP A 372 -18.69 3.15 -23.72
N PRO A 373 -19.75 3.88 -23.30
CA PRO A 373 -20.35 3.95 -21.95
C PRO A 373 -21.32 2.79 -21.62
N ASN A 374 -21.76 2.72 -20.34
CA ASN A 374 -22.60 1.66 -19.78
C ASN A 374 -24.10 2.02 -19.67
N ASN A 375 -24.81 1.99 -20.79
CA ASN A 375 -26.24 1.59 -20.90
C ASN A 375 -26.45 1.09 -22.36
N PRO A 376 -27.57 0.46 -22.78
CA PRO A 376 -27.63 -0.36 -23.98
C PRO A 376 -27.03 0.37 -25.20
N PRO A 377 -25.90 -0.12 -25.76
CA PRO A 377 -24.92 0.72 -26.44
C PRO A 377 -25.48 1.41 -27.68
N ASP A 378 -25.86 2.67 -27.50
CA ASP A 378 -26.45 3.53 -28.51
C ASP A 378 -25.38 4.44 -29.13
N PHE A 379 -25.20 4.30 -30.44
CA PHE A 379 -24.36 5.16 -31.28
C PHE A 379 -24.98 6.53 -31.53
N GLY A 380 -26.20 6.79 -31.08
CA GLY A 380 -26.89 8.07 -31.27
C GLY A 380 -27.40 8.26 -32.69
N THR A 381 -27.33 9.50 -33.19
CA THR A 381 -27.83 9.86 -34.53
C THR A 381 -26.70 10.29 -35.44
N GLU A 382 -26.49 9.55 -36.53
CA GLU A 382 -25.39 9.73 -37.48
C GLU A 382 -25.91 10.04 -38.88
N ARG A 383 -25.16 10.80 -39.67
CA ARG A 383 -25.50 11.03 -41.08
C ARG A 383 -25.15 9.82 -41.95
N VAL A 384 -25.99 9.51 -42.93
CA VAL A 384 -25.61 8.61 -44.04
C VAL A 384 -24.30 9.08 -44.68
N GLY A 385 -23.32 8.17 -44.78
CA GLY A 385 -21.97 8.47 -45.29
C GLY A 385 -20.98 9.08 -44.27
N SER A 386 -21.40 9.30 -43.02
CA SER A 386 -20.53 9.59 -41.87
C SER A 386 -20.33 8.31 -41.04
N SER A 387 -19.50 8.34 -39.99
CA SER A 387 -19.33 7.21 -39.08
C SER A 387 -18.96 7.59 -37.64
N THR A 388 -19.45 6.80 -36.68
CA THR A 388 -19.16 6.90 -35.24
C THR A 388 -18.58 5.56 -34.76
N SER A 389 -17.65 5.60 -33.81
CA SER A 389 -16.96 4.42 -33.26
C SER A 389 -17.21 4.34 -31.75
N MET A 390 -17.56 3.15 -31.24
CA MET A 390 -17.69 2.86 -29.81
C MET A 390 -16.68 1.79 -29.41
N LYS A 391 -16.18 1.84 -28.17
CA LYS A 391 -15.26 0.83 -27.61
C LYS A 391 -16.03 -0.21 -26.81
N HIS A 392 -15.65 -1.46 -26.99
CA HIS A 392 -16.21 -2.61 -26.30
C HIS A 392 -15.09 -3.52 -25.76
N TYR A 393 -15.46 -4.29 -24.75
CA TYR A 393 -14.58 -5.16 -24.01
C TYR A 393 -15.29 -6.50 -23.81
N ALA A 394 -14.71 -7.58 -24.31
CA ALA A 394 -15.13 -8.94 -24.01
C ALA A 394 -14.08 -9.59 -23.11
N TYR A 395 -14.42 -9.93 -21.86
CA TYR A 395 -13.47 -10.50 -20.90
C TYR A 395 -13.99 -11.75 -20.20
N ALA A 396 -13.03 -12.60 -19.84
CA ALA A 396 -13.14 -13.77 -18.98
C ALA A 396 -12.15 -13.59 -17.82
N TYR A 397 -12.66 -13.15 -16.66
CA TYR A 397 -11.88 -13.14 -15.43
C TYR A 397 -11.96 -14.52 -14.78
N THR A 398 -10.84 -15.19 -14.61
CA THR A 398 -10.72 -16.52 -14.01
C THR A 398 -9.89 -16.41 -12.73
N TRP A 399 -10.30 -17.07 -11.64
CA TRP A 399 -9.59 -17.00 -10.35
C TRP A 399 -9.77 -18.25 -9.49
N GLY A 400 -8.69 -18.72 -8.85
CA GLY A 400 -8.68 -19.93 -8.02
C GLY A 400 -7.38 -20.71 -8.07
N ASP A 401 -7.39 -22.02 -7.82
CA ASP A 401 -6.15 -22.82 -7.69
C ASP A 401 -5.28 -22.79 -8.96
N LYS A 402 -3.98 -22.50 -8.81
CA LYS A 402 -3.02 -22.36 -9.93
C LYS A 402 -2.93 -23.58 -10.85
N SER A 403 -3.01 -24.79 -10.30
CA SER A 403 -3.01 -26.05 -11.08
C SER A 403 -4.24 -26.22 -11.95
N ASN A 404 -5.36 -25.59 -11.59
CA ASN A 404 -6.64 -25.72 -12.28
C ASN A 404 -6.92 -24.53 -13.22
N CYS A 405 -6.43 -23.32 -12.87
CA CYS A 405 -6.74 -22.09 -13.59
C CYS A 405 -5.80 -21.72 -14.75
N GLN A 406 -4.63 -22.34 -14.90
CA GLN A 406 -3.68 -22.02 -15.99
C GLN A 406 -4.35 -21.95 -17.36
N ASN A 407 -5.23 -22.91 -17.67
CA ASN A 407 -5.97 -22.97 -18.94
C ASN A 407 -7.38 -22.36 -18.85
N GLY A 408 -7.54 -21.24 -18.12
CA GLY A 408 -8.75 -20.45 -18.09
C GLY A 408 -9.28 -20.03 -19.50
N PRO A 409 -10.61 -19.85 -19.64
CA PRO A 409 -11.27 -19.62 -20.93
C PRO A 409 -10.96 -18.28 -21.61
N THR A 410 -11.03 -18.30 -22.94
CA THR A 410 -10.63 -17.20 -23.85
C THR A 410 -11.75 -16.79 -24.82
N VAL A 411 -11.64 -15.60 -25.43
CA VAL A 411 -12.64 -15.08 -26.39
C VAL A 411 -12.40 -15.64 -27.80
N ASN A 412 -13.06 -16.76 -28.09
CA ASN A 412 -13.02 -17.47 -29.37
C ASN A 412 -13.54 -16.61 -30.53
N ASP A 413 -14.76 -16.08 -30.44
CA ASP A 413 -15.42 -15.30 -31.50
C ASP A 413 -15.96 -13.96 -31.00
N ILE A 414 -15.90 -12.95 -31.87
CA ILE A 414 -16.62 -11.67 -31.68
C ILE A 414 -17.28 -11.34 -33.02
N SER A 415 -18.61 -11.34 -33.04
CA SER A 415 -19.39 -11.25 -34.29
C SER A 415 -20.62 -10.34 -34.15
N LEU A 416 -21.02 -9.75 -35.27
CA LEU A 416 -22.22 -8.91 -35.41
C LEU A 416 -23.29 -9.68 -36.19
N SER A 417 -24.55 -9.52 -35.80
CA SER A 417 -25.68 -10.18 -36.45
C SER A 417 -26.95 -9.32 -36.41
N GLY A 418 -27.93 -9.61 -37.27
CA GLY A 418 -29.14 -8.81 -37.45
C GLY A 418 -29.22 -8.14 -38.83
N ALA A 419 -30.36 -7.52 -39.14
CA ALA A 419 -30.66 -7.02 -40.48
C ALA A 419 -29.75 -5.85 -40.93
N ASN A 420 -29.23 -5.06 -39.99
CA ASN A 420 -28.34 -3.92 -40.26
C ASN A 420 -26.85 -4.25 -40.09
N ALA A 421 -26.46 -5.53 -39.92
CA ALA A 421 -25.07 -5.91 -39.61
C ALA A 421 -24.02 -5.48 -40.65
N SER A 422 -24.43 -5.17 -41.89
CA SER A 422 -23.57 -4.61 -42.94
C SER A 422 -23.22 -3.13 -42.76
N GLU A 423 -23.96 -2.39 -41.92
CA GLU A 423 -23.69 -0.98 -41.59
C GLU A 423 -22.78 -0.83 -40.35
N PHE A 424 -22.35 -1.95 -39.74
CA PHE A 424 -21.46 -2.00 -38.58
C PHE A 424 -20.21 -2.84 -38.87
N ALA A 425 -19.05 -2.44 -38.35
CA ALA A 425 -17.81 -3.19 -38.51
C ALA A 425 -16.99 -3.26 -37.21
N ILE A 426 -16.57 -4.47 -36.82
CA ILE A 426 -15.57 -4.66 -35.76
C ILE A 426 -14.20 -4.20 -36.28
N LYS A 427 -13.47 -3.44 -35.47
CA LYS A 427 -12.13 -2.90 -35.74
C LYS A 427 -11.24 -3.03 -34.50
N ASN A 428 -9.94 -3.02 -34.73
CA ASN A 428 -8.91 -2.92 -33.69
C ASN A 428 -9.07 -3.95 -32.54
N LYS A 429 -9.44 -5.20 -32.86
CA LYS A 429 -9.52 -6.30 -31.89
C LYS A 429 -8.10 -6.65 -31.42
N VAL A 430 -7.77 -6.27 -30.18
CA VAL A 430 -6.54 -6.64 -29.48
C VAL A 430 -6.94 -7.44 -28.25
N CYS A 431 -6.39 -8.64 -28.10
CA CYS A 431 -6.63 -9.48 -26.93
C CYS A 431 -5.37 -9.62 -26.09
N LYS A 432 -5.50 -9.42 -24.78
CA LYS A 432 -4.47 -9.68 -23.77
C LYS A 432 -4.87 -10.88 -22.91
N ASP A 433 -3.85 -11.53 -22.36
CA ASP A 433 -3.96 -12.69 -21.49
C ASP A 433 -3.04 -12.46 -20.29
N GLU A 434 -3.58 -11.88 -19.23
CA GLU A 434 -2.83 -11.47 -18.04
C GLU A 434 -2.99 -12.53 -16.96
N GLN A 435 -1.87 -12.96 -16.34
CA GLN A 435 -1.83 -14.05 -15.36
C GLN A 435 -1.09 -13.61 -14.11
N GLU A 436 -1.68 -13.91 -12.96
CA GLU A 436 -1.21 -13.51 -11.63
C GLU A 436 -1.25 -14.71 -10.69
N SER A 437 -0.49 -14.66 -9.60
CA SER A 437 -0.74 -15.56 -8.47
C SER A 437 -0.26 -14.97 -7.16
N PHE A 438 -1.17 -14.88 -6.19
CA PHE A 438 -0.97 -14.33 -4.87
C PHE A 438 -1.50 -15.32 -3.82
N ASP A 439 -0.68 -15.65 -2.82
CA ASP A 439 -0.97 -16.60 -1.74
C ASP A 439 -1.69 -17.91 -2.19
N GLY A 440 -1.10 -18.59 -3.18
CA GLY A 440 -1.62 -19.85 -3.75
C GLY A 440 -2.79 -19.70 -4.73
N LEU A 441 -3.60 -18.64 -4.60
CA LEU A 441 -4.64 -18.28 -5.56
C LEU A 441 -4.02 -17.67 -6.83
N PHE A 442 -4.52 -18.08 -7.99
CA PHE A 442 -4.09 -17.62 -9.32
C PHE A 442 -5.27 -16.93 -10.00
N SER A 443 -5.04 -15.73 -10.50
CA SER A 443 -5.95 -15.00 -11.39
C SER A 443 -5.46 -15.10 -12.84
N ARG A 444 -6.40 -15.19 -13.78
CA ARG A 444 -6.14 -15.06 -15.22
C ARG A 444 -7.23 -14.22 -15.84
N TYR A 445 -6.86 -13.04 -16.34
CA TYR A 445 -7.74 -12.08 -16.96
C TYR A 445 -7.51 -12.09 -18.47
N TYR A 446 -8.30 -12.88 -19.19
CA TYR A 446 -8.28 -12.88 -20.65
C TYR A 446 -9.31 -11.89 -21.16
N TYR A 447 -8.90 -10.89 -21.96
CA TYR A 447 -9.84 -9.93 -22.54
C TYR A 447 -9.45 -9.48 -23.93
N CYS A 448 -10.47 -9.18 -24.74
CA CYS A 448 -10.32 -8.49 -26.00
C CYS A 448 -10.92 -7.08 -25.89
N GLN A 449 -10.09 -6.06 -26.08
CA GLN A 449 -10.55 -4.71 -26.40
C GLN A 449 -10.79 -4.64 -27.92
N PHE A 450 -11.87 -4.00 -28.33
CA PHE A 450 -12.18 -3.77 -29.75
C PHE A 450 -13.11 -2.58 -29.92
N ASN A 451 -13.12 -2.00 -31.11
CA ASN A 451 -14.11 -1.00 -31.48
C ASN A 451 -15.18 -1.64 -32.36
N THR A 452 -16.42 -1.16 -32.31
CA THR A 452 -17.32 -1.29 -33.47
C THR A 452 -17.60 0.09 -34.05
N VAL A 453 -17.62 0.16 -35.38
CA VAL A 453 -17.80 1.38 -36.15
C VAL A 453 -19.12 1.29 -36.90
N PHE A 454 -20.03 2.21 -36.61
CA PHE A 454 -21.28 2.39 -37.33
C PHE A 454 -21.07 3.35 -38.50
N SER A 455 -21.42 2.93 -39.71
CA SER A 455 -21.23 3.66 -40.97
C SER A 455 -22.50 3.53 -41.84
N PRO A 456 -23.56 4.29 -41.56
CA PRO A 456 -24.85 4.09 -42.21
C PRO A 456 -24.85 4.39 -43.71
N THR A 457 -25.59 3.55 -44.45
CA THR A 457 -25.77 3.66 -45.92
C THR A 457 -27.20 4.02 -46.33
N LEU A 458 -28.16 3.86 -45.41
CA LEU A 458 -29.57 4.24 -45.58
C LEU A 458 -30.09 4.85 -44.28
N GLU A 459 -31.10 5.72 -44.35
CA GLU A 459 -31.73 6.30 -43.15
C GLU A 459 -32.55 5.28 -42.33
N GLY A 460 -32.97 5.69 -41.13
CA GLY A 460 -33.79 4.89 -40.20
C GLY A 460 -33.05 4.41 -38.95
N THR A 461 -33.81 3.91 -37.97
CA THR A 461 -33.27 3.24 -36.78
C THR A 461 -32.59 1.92 -37.17
N LYS A 462 -31.50 1.58 -36.48
CA LYS A 462 -30.68 0.39 -36.70
C LYS A 462 -30.53 -0.38 -35.40
N GLU A 463 -30.57 -1.70 -35.49
CA GLU A 463 -30.30 -2.59 -34.36
C GLU A 463 -29.50 -3.80 -34.85
N VAL A 464 -28.41 -4.13 -34.15
CA VAL A 464 -27.58 -5.31 -34.41
C VAL A 464 -27.13 -5.96 -33.11
N THR A 465 -27.15 -7.28 -33.04
CA THR A 465 -26.67 -8.03 -31.87
C THR A 465 -25.16 -8.22 -31.99
N LEU A 466 -24.41 -7.54 -31.13
CA LEU A 466 -23.00 -7.83 -30.89
C LEU A 466 -22.89 -9.04 -29.96
N THR A 467 -22.12 -10.04 -30.39
CA THR A 467 -21.93 -11.32 -29.70
C THR A 467 -20.46 -11.53 -29.41
N ALA A 468 -20.12 -11.92 -28.18
CA ALA A 468 -18.82 -12.47 -27.81
C ALA A 468 -19.00 -13.91 -27.33
N LYS A 469 -18.32 -14.86 -27.96
CA LYS A 469 -18.35 -16.29 -27.60
C LYS A 469 -17.02 -16.69 -27.00
N PHE A 470 -17.09 -17.42 -25.89
CA PHE A 470 -15.92 -17.95 -25.20
C PHE A 470 -15.71 -19.42 -25.59
N ASP A 471 -14.47 -19.88 -25.52
CA ASP A 471 -14.08 -21.26 -25.89
C ASP A 471 -14.77 -22.35 -25.04
N ASN A 472 -15.10 -22.05 -23.78
CA ASN A 472 -15.90 -22.89 -22.89
C ASN A 472 -17.40 -22.98 -23.23
N SER A 473 -17.84 -22.41 -24.35
CA SER A 473 -19.23 -22.28 -24.79
C SER A 473 -20.10 -21.26 -24.02
N ASP A 474 -19.54 -20.40 -23.17
CA ASP A 474 -20.26 -19.20 -22.72
C ASP A 474 -20.46 -18.24 -23.90
N THR A 475 -21.56 -17.49 -23.90
CA THR A 475 -21.87 -16.51 -24.95
C THR A 475 -22.58 -15.30 -24.35
N GLN A 476 -21.94 -14.14 -24.50
CA GLN A 476 -22.45 -12.86 -24.03
C GLN A 476 -22.94 -12.04 -25.24
N THR A 477 -24.11 -11.40 -25.12
CA THR A 477 -24.71 -10.60 -26.20
C THR A 477 -25.20 -9.25 -25.68
N GLN A 478 -25.18 -8.25 -26.55
CA GLN A 478 -25.80 -6.94 -26.32
C GLN A 478 -26.32 -6.35 -27.64
N PRO A 479 -27.46 -5.65 -27.65
CA PRO A 479 -27.91 -4.89 -28.81
C PRO A 479 -27.09 -3.62 -28.96
N LEU A 480 -26.49 -3.39 -30.13
CA LEU A 480 -26.02 -2.07 -30.54
C LEU A 480 -27.18 -1.34 -31.19
N LEU A 481 -27.49 -0.14 -30.70
CA LEU A 481 -28.53 0.73 -31.22
C LEU A 481 -27.92 1.88 -32.00
N ALA A 482 -28.61 2.36 -33.03
CA ALA A 482 -28.24 3.60 -33.71
C ALA A 482 -29.41 4.19 -34.49
N LYS A 483 -29.27 5.44 -34.94
CA LYS A 483 -30.19 6.09 -35.89
C LYS A 483 -29.41 6.74 -37.03
N ALA A 484 -29.82 6.46 -38.26
CA ALA A 484 -29.29 7.08 -39.47
C ALA A 484 -30.24 8.15 -40.02
N VAL A 485 -29.71 9.28 -40.44
CA VAL A 485 -30.47 10.38 -41.08
C VAL A 485 -29.78 10.90 -42.34
N ASN A 486 -30.55 11.37 -43.31
CA ASN A 486 -30.02 12.03 -44.51
C ASN A 486 -29.61 13.49 -44.27
N THR A 487 -30.20 14.15 -43.27
CA THR A 487 -29.98 15.57 -42.93
C THR A 487 -29.98 15.79 -41.42
N GLY A 488 -29.37 16.89 -40.97
CA GLY A 488 -29.24 17.28 -39.56
C GLY A 488 -27.83 17.80 -39.23
N GLN A 489 -27.68 18.84 -38.40
CA GLN A 489 -26.41 19.48 -38.03
C GLN A 489 -26.06 19.22 -36.54
N PRO A 490 -24.80 18.91 -36.22
CA PRO A 490 -24.32 18.92 -34.84
C PRO A 490 -24.13 20.37 -34.37
N THR A 491 -24.42 20.67 -33.10
CA THR A 491 -24.29 22.04 -32.56
C THR A 491 -23.62 22.00 -31.21
N LEU A 492 -22.44 22.62 -31.10
CA LEU A 492 -21.69 22.79 -29.86
C LEU A 492 -22.26 23.96 -29.04
N GLU A 493 -22.75 23.68 -27.84
CA GLU A 493 -22.98 24.68 -26.79
C GLU A 493 -21.99 24.44 -25.65
N ILE A 494 -21.50 25.52 -25.03
CA ILE A 494 -20.67 25.45 -23.83
C ILE A 494 -21.18 26.48 -22.83
N SER A 495 -21.38 26.05 -21.58
CA SER A 495 -21.93 26.89 -20.51
C SER A 495 -21.19 26.67 -19.18
N PRO A 496 -20.78 27.75 -18.47
CA PRO A 496 -20.79 29.14 -18.91
C PRO A 496 -19.74 29.42 -20.02
N SER A 497 -19.94 30.48 -20.79
CA SER A 497 -19.00 30.93 -21.84
C SER A 497 -17.72 31.60 -21.29
N SER A 498 -17.67 31.88 -20.00
CA SER A 498 -16.47 32.29 -19.27
C SER A 498 -16.54 31.83 -17.81
N ILE A 499 -15.38 31.61 -17.19
CA ILE A 499 -15.25 31.28 -15.77
C ILE A 499 -14.28 32.23 -15.09
N ASP A 500 -14.74 32.93 -14.05
CA ASP A 500 -13.89 33.72 -13.17
C ASP A 500 -13.69 32.97 -11.85
N PHE A 501 -12.45 32.74 -11.44
CA PHE A 501 -12.09 32.13 -10.17
C PHE A 501 -11.96 33.15 -9.02
N GLY A 502 -12.01 34.46 -9.32
CA GLY A 502 -11.87 35.53 -8.35
C GLY A 502 -10.41 35.76 -7.94
N THR A 503 -10.18 36.38 -6.78
CA THR A 503 -8.82 36.58 -6.24
C THR A 503 -8.44 35.45 -5.29
N LEU A 504 -7.40 34.70 -5.63
CA LEU A 504 -6.75 33.71 -4.78
C LEU A 504 -5.38 34.23 -4.29
N LYS A 505 -4.79 33.55 -3.31
CA LYS A 505 -3.34 33.61 -3.08
C LYS A 505 -2.63 32.74 -4.13
N VAL A 506 -1.39 33.08 -4.46
CA VAL A 506 -0.47 32.20 -5.18
C VAL A 506 -0.34 30.86 -4.44
N GLY A 507 -0.19 29.77 -5.20
CA GLY A 507 -0.19 28.39 -4.72
C GLY A 507 -1.54 27.89 -4.18
N SER A 508 -2.60 28.72 -4.10
CA SER A 508 -3.91 28.32 -3.59
C SER A 508 -4.87 27.98 -4.72
N GLY A 509 -5.46 26.78 -4.67
CA GLY A 509 -6.30 26.27 -5.77
C GLY A 509 -7.81 26.48 -5.61
N SER A 510 -8.49 26.66 -6.74
CA SER A 510 -9.95 26.61 -6.86
C SER A 510 -10.34 25.86 -8.14
N SER A 511 -11.49 25.17 -8.13
CA SER A 511 -11.98 24.40 -9.29
C SER A 511 -13.43 24.76 -9.63
N LYS A 512 -13.74 24.81 -10.93
CA LYS A 512 -15.06 25.14 -11.47
C LYS A 512 -15.38 24.26 -12.66
N THR A 513 -16.64 23.81 -12.73
CA THR A 513 -17.12 22.97 -13.83
C THR A 513 -17.64 23.83 -14.98
N ILE A 514 -17.33 23.44 -16.22
CA ILE A 514 -18.06 23.85 -17.42
C ILE A 514 -18.82 22.65 -17.98
N THR A 515 -19.98 22.92 -18.60
CA THR A 515 -20.79 21.93 -19.30
C THR A 515 -20.62 22.11 -20.81
N ILE A 516 -20.29 21.03 -21.51
CA ILE A 516 -20.24 20.96 -22.98
C ILE A 516 -21.45 20.15 -23.44
N LYS A 517 -22.24 20.67 -24.37
CA LYS A 517 -23.53 20.10 -24.77
C LYS A 517 -23.69 20.04 -26.29
N ASN A 518 -24.37 18.99 -26.77
CA ASN A 518 -24.83 18.92 -28.15
C ASN A 518 -26.30 19.35 -28.26
N THR A 519 -26.55 20.52 -28.83
CA THR A 519 -27.92 20.99 -29.16
C THR A 519 -28.33 20.73 -30.61
N GLY A 520 -27.51 19.99 -31.35
CA GLY A 520 -27.82 19.49 -32.69
C GLY A 520 -28.70 18.24 -32.69
N ASP A 521 -29.09 17.82 -33.89
CA ASP A 521 -29.91 16.62 -34.16
C ASP A 521 -29.09 15.41 -34.67
N VAL A 522 -27.77 15.57 -34.80
CA VAL A 522 -26.78 14.49 -35.03
C VAL A 522 -25.60 14.60 -34.05
N ASN A 523 -24.83 13.51 -33.92
CA ASN A 523 -23.69 13.39 -33.00
C ASN A 523 -22.64 14.50 -33.18
N LEU A 524 -22.23 15.13 -32.08
CA LEU A 524 -21.16 16.12 -32.00
C LEU A 524 -19.84 15.44 -31.62
N LYS A 525 -18.75 15.66 -32.38
CA LYS A 525 -17.51 14.87 -32.26
C LYS A 525 -16.33 15.69 -31.74
N ILE A 526 -16.22 15.79 -30.41
CA ILE A 526 -15.11 16.44 -29.71
C ILE A 526 -13.80 15.71 -30.04
N SER A 527 -12.83 16.45 -30.57
CA SER A 527 -11.57 15.90 -31.10
C SER A 527 -10.35 16.33 -30.30
N ASN A 528 -10.39 17.49 -29.64
CA ASN A 528 -9.39 17.94 -28.69
C ASN A 528 -9.99 19.01 -27.76
N VAL A 529 -9.41 19.19 -26.56
CA VAL A 529 -9.64 20.39 -25.73
C VAL A 529 -8.28 20.88 -25.23
N THR A 530 -7.94 22.13 -25.54
CA THR A 530 -6.64 22.73 -25.19
C THR A 530 -6.80 23.95 -24.29
N VAL A 531 -5.79 24.21 -23.44
CA VAL A 531 -5.63 25.49 -22.73
C VAL A 531 -4.54 26.29 -23.44
N SER A 532 -4.72 27.60 -23.61
CA SER A 532 -3.70 28.49 -24.18
C SER A 532 -3.79 29.91 -23.61
N GLY A 533 -2.71 30.68 -23.73
CA GLY A 533 -2.58 32.04 -23.19
C GLY A 533 -1.25 32.23 -22.45
N GLU A 534 -0.84 33.47 -22.22
CA GLU A 534 0.45 33.78 -21.57
C GLU A 534 0.56 33.20 -20.16
N THR A 535 -0.57 33.09 -19.47
CA THR A 535 -0.69 32.55 -18.10
C THR A 535 -1.44 31.21 -18.08
N SER A 536 -1.36 30.40 -19.15
CA SER A 536 -2.11 29.13 -19.20
C SER A 536 -1.61 28.07 -18.22
N GLY A 537 -0.36 28.16 -17.75
CA GLY A 537 0.19 27.24 -16.73
C GLY A 537 -0.55 27.31 -15.38
N ASP A 538 -1.18 28.43 -15.05
CA ASP A 538 -2.01 28.58 -13.85
C ASP A 538 -3.34 27.81 -13.95
N PHE A 539 -3.70 27.27 -15.12
CA PHE A 539 -5.01 26.64 -15.40
C PHE A 539 -4.84 25.20 -15.89
N SER A 540 -5.32 24.24 -15.10
CA SER A 540 -5.36 22.82 -15.46
C SER A 540 -6.78 22.34 -15.73
N MET A 541 -6.92 21.25 -16.50
CA MET A 541 -8.20 20.62 -16.80
C MET A 541 -8.19 19.17 -16.35
N GLU A 542 -9.17 18.79 -15.54
CA GLU A 542 -9.49 17.41 -15.21
C GLU A 542 -10.70 16.98 -16.07
N TRP A 543 -10.64 15.77 -16.64
CA TRP A 543 -11.58 15.29 -17.66
C TRP A 543 -12.80 14.41 -17.24
N PRO A 544 -13.33 14.40 -15.98
CA PRO A 544 -14.31 13.40 -15.50
C PRO A 544 -15.56 13.05 -16.33
N GLY A 545 -15.97 13.86 -17.32
CA GLY A 545 -17.24 13.66 -18.03
C GLY A 545 -17.17 13.42 -19.55
N CYS A 546 -16.13 13.88 -20.26
CA CYS A 546 -16.21 14.03 -21.73
C CYS A 546 -15.49 12.94 -22.55
N TYR A 547 -14.99 11.88 -21.90
CA TYR A 547 -14.03 10.90 -22.42
C TYR A 547 -14.35 10.23 -23.76
N GLU A 548 -15.62 10.15 -24.16
CA GLU A 548 -16.05 9.45 -25.38
C GLU A 548 -15.64 10.17 -26.67
N GLY A 549 -15.38 11.49 -26.62
CA GLY A 549 -15.16 12.31 -27.81
C GLY A 549 -16.42 12.47 -28.69
N VAL A 550 -17.56 11.98 -28.24
CA VAL A 550 -18.85 12.05 -28.94
C VAL A 550 -19.95 12.43 -27.94
N LEU A 551 -20.83 13.35 -28.32
CA LEU A 551 -22.08 13.67 -27.61
C LEU A 551 -23.27 13.46 -28.55
N LYS A 552 -24.25 12.68 -28.12
CA LYS A 552 -25.50 12.40 -28.84
C LYS A 552 -26.42 13.64 -28.79
N PRO A 553 -27.45 13.74 -29.64
CA PRO A 553 -28.41 14.84 -29.59
C PRO A 553 -28.99 15.07 -28.17
N ALA A 554 -28.95 16.31 -27.70
CA ALA A 554 -29.31 16.76 -26.35
C ALA A 554 -28.45 16.24 -25.17
N GLU A 555 -27.40 15.44 -25.42
CA GLU A 555 -26.46 14.94 -24.41
C GLU A 555 -25.44 16.02 -24.00
N GLU A 556 -24.96 15.96 -22.76
CA GLU A 556 -24.02 16.92 -22.17
C GLU A 556 -22.98 16.22 -21.29
N CYS A 557 -21.76 16.75 -21.27
CA CYS A 557 -20.67 16.29 -20.40
C CYS A 557 -20.07 17.45 -19.61
N SER A 558 -19.47 17.13 -18.46
CA SER A 558 -18.80 18.10 -17.57
C SER A 558 -17.28 18.02 -17.70
N LEU A 559 -16.64 19.18 -17.74
CA LEU A 559 -15.18 19.35 -17.66
C LEU A 559 -14.85 20.18 -16.43
N HIS A 560 -13.87 19.74 -15.64
CA HIS A 560 -13.44 20.45 -14.43
C HIS A 560 -12.20 21.27 -14.74
N VAL A 561 -12.28 22.58 -14.56
CA VAL A 561 -11.17 23.52 -14.77
C VAL A 561 -10.69 23.99 -13.41
N SER A 562 -9.39 23.88 -13.15
CA SER A 562 -8.77 24.20 -11.87
C SER A 562 -7.74 25.31 -12.05
N PHE A 563 -7.91 26.42 -11.34
CA PHE A 563 -7.02 27.58 -11.32
C PHE A 563 -6.19 27.57 -10.04
N ILE A 564 -4.87 27.63 -10.21
CA ILE A 564 -3.86 27.56 -9.14
C ILE A 564 -2.71 28.49 -9.55
N PRO A 565 -2.75 29.78 -9.19
CA PRO A 565 -1.79 30.74 -9.70
C PRO A 565 -0.38 30.52 -9.11
N THR A 566 0.65 30.56 -9.95
CA THR A 566 2.07 30.40 -9.54
C THR A 566 2.78 31.72 -9.20
N SER A 567 2.17 32.84 -9.58
CA SER A 567 2.71 34.20 -9.50
C SER A 567 1.57 35.21 -9.37
N ALA A 568 1.84 36.38 -8.76
CA ALA A 568 0.81 37.39 -8.50
C ALA A 568 0.33 38.11 -9.77
N GLY A 569 -0.81 38.83 -9.66
CA GLY A 569 -1.42 39.59 -10.75
C GLY A 569 -2.62 38.88 -11.42
N ALA A 570 -3.18 39.54 -12.43
CA ALA A 570 -4.33 39.02 -13.18
C ALA A 570 -3.91 37.90 -14.13
N LYS A 571 -4.62 36.77 -14.09
CA LYS A 571 -4.34 35.57 -14.89
C LYS A 571 -5.50 35.29 -15.84
N GLN A 572 -5.19 34.89 -17.07
CA GLN A 572 -6.16 34.53 -18.10
C GLN A 572 -5.69 33.33 -18.94
N ALA A 573 -6.64 32.47 -19.29
CA ALA A 573 -6.46 31.42 -20.29
C ALA A 573 -7.69 31.32 -21.21
N SER A 574 -7.46 30.83 -22.43
CA SER A 574 -8.49 30.44 -23.38
C SER A 574 -8.54 28.92 -23.45
N LEU A 575 -9.65 28.33 -23.05
CA LEU A 575 -9.91 26.91 -23.24
C LEU A 575 -10.61 26.75 -24.59
N THR A 576 -10.05 25.94 -25.49
CA THR A 576 -10.61 25.73 -26.83
C THR A 576 -11.08 24.29 -26.98
N VAL A 577 -12.39 24.10 -27.09
CA VAL A 577 -13.02 22.81 -27.43
C VAL A 577 -13.08 22.70 -28.95
N VAL A 578 -12.32 21.77 -29.53
CA VAL A 578 -12.26 21.53 -30.97
C VAL A 578 -13.09 20.30 -31.31
N THR A 579 -13.99 20.42 -32.30
CA THR A 579 -14.79 19.31 -32.82
C THR A 579 -14.51 19.08 -34.31
N SER A 580 -14.58 17.83 -34.76
CA SER A 580 -14.33 17.47 -36.16
C SER A 580 -15.52 17.75 -37.08
N ASN A 581 -16.70 18.08 -36.54
CA ASN A 581 -17.93 18.24 -37.34
C ASN A 581 -18.81 19.46 -37.01
N ALA A 582 -18.52 20.25 -35.98
CA ALA A 582 -19.26 21.48 -35.64
C ALA A 582 -18.35 22.73 -35.46
N GLY A 583 -17.06 22.63 -35.77
CA GLY A 583 -16.09 23.71 -35.53
C GLY A 583 -15.54 23.69 -34.09
N SER A 584 -15.19 24.86 -33.54
CA SER A 584 -14.66 24.99 -32.18
C SER A 584 -15.38 26.06 -31.36
N GLY A 585 -15.41 25.85 -30.05
CA GLY A 585 -15.88 26.82 -29.06
C GLY A 585 -14.72 27.23 -28.15
N VAL A 586 -14.70 28.49 -27.71
CA VAL A 586 -13.67 29.04 -26.81
C VAL A 586 -14.32 29.56 -25.54
N ILE A 587 -13.78 29.19 -24.38
CA ILE A 587 -14.16 29.68 -23.06
C ILE A 587 -13.00 30.51 -22.52
N THR A 588 -13.27 31.71 -22.00
CA THR A 588 -12.25 32.48 -21.26
C THR A 588 -12.28 32.08 -19.79
N ALA A 589 -11.16 31.57 -19.27
CA ALA A 589 -10.92 31.42 -17.84
C ALA A 589 -10.11 32.62 -17.33
N THR A 590 -10.52 33.19 -16.20
CA THR A 590 -9.83 34.31 -15.54
C THR A 590 -9.68 34.07 -14.05
N GLY A 591 -8.66 34.68 -13.46
CA GLY A 591 -8.51 34.80 -12.02
C GLY A 591 -7.56 35.94 -11.70
N ASN A 592 -7.39 36.22 -10.42
CA ASN A 592 -6.41 37.18 -9.93
C ASN A 592 -5.62 36.57 -8.77
N ALA A 593 -4.36 36.92 -8.66
CA ALA A 593 -3.44 36.33 -7.70
C ALA A 593 -2.80 37.41 -6.82
N LYS A 594 -2.73 37.13 -5.52
CA LYS A 594 -1.91 37.87 -4.54
C LYS A 594 -0.80 36.97 -4.01
N ASP A 595 0.29 37.55 -3.53
CA ASP A 595 1.42 36.79 -3.01
C ASP A 595 1.03 35.85 -1.86
N LEU A 596 1.77 34.73 -1.72
CA LEU A 596 1.45 33.65 -0.78
C LEU A 596 1.54 34.15 0.67
N VAL A 597 2.69 34.77 0.95
CA VAL A 597 3.04 35.47 2.18
C VAL A 597 3.09 36.94 1.83
N ASP A 598 2.27 37.73 2.50
CA ASP A 598 2.22 39.18 2.29
C ASP A 598 3.36 39.84 3.09
N CYS A 599 4.56 39.78 2.52
CA CYS A 599 5.79 40.40 3.03
C CYS A 599 5.85 41.92 2.78
N SER A 600 4.71 42.59 2.53
CA SER A 600 4.67 44.04 2.39
C SER A 600 4.91 44.74 3.72
N ASP A 601 5.49 45.94 3.68
CA ASP A 601 5.85 46.74 4.85
C ASP A 601 4.66 47.02 5.79
N ASP A 602 3.42 46.92 5.29
CA ASP A 602 2.21 47.05 6.09
C ASP A 602 1.95 45.84 7.02
N ASN A 603 2.35 44.64 6.63
CA ASN A 603 2.10 43.40 7.40
C ASN A 603 3.28 42.91 8.24
N ILE A 604 4.51 43.37 7.97
CA ILE A 604 5.67 43.02 8.80
C ILE A 604 5.41 43.47 10.25
N THR A 605 5.59 42.57 11.22
CA THR A 605 5.51 42.91 12.65
C THR A 605 6.88 43.04 13.28
N ILE A 606 7.86 42.25 12.81
CA ILE A 606 9.23 42.20 13.30
C ILE A 606 10.21 42.13 12.13
N GLN A 607 11.34 42.84 12.20
CA GLN A 607 12.40 42.77 11.18
C GLN A 607 13.82 42.96 11.72
N THR A 608 14.82 42.51 10.96
CA THR A 608 16.23 42.83 11.22
C THR A 608 16.52 44.30 10.87
N ARG A 609 17.26 45.03 11.71
CA ARG A 609 17.52 46.47 11.55
C ARG A 609 19.03 46.79 11.61
N THR A 610 19.46 47.86 10.93
CA THR A 610 20.78 48.48 11.09
C THR A 610 20.69 49.80 11.88
N THR A 611 21.67 50.05 12.76
CA THR A 611 21.80 51.29 13.57
C THR A 611 23.24 51.75 13.72
N THR A 612 23.96 51.86 12.59
CA THR A 612 25.17 52.70 12.43
C THR A 612 26.20 52.69 13.57
N TYR A 613 26.94 51.58 13.71
CA TYR A 613 28.33 51.53 13.25
C TYR A 613 28.73 50.06 13.03
N ASP A 614 29.82 49.83 12.28
CA ASP A 614 30.46 48.53 12.03
C ASP A 614 29.57 47.38 11.50
N ASN A 615 28.83 47.72 10.43
CA ASN A 615 28.38 46.89 9.28
C ASN A 615 27.67 45.53 9.46
N HIS A 616 27.78 44.82 10.56
CA HIS A 616 27.41 43.41 10.66
C HIS A 616 26.29 43.19 11.70
N ALA A 617 25.20 42.54 11.29
CA ALA A 617 24.11 42.14 12.19
C ALA A 617 24.41 40.85 12.98
N TRP A 618 25.68 40.60 13.30
CA TRP A 618 26.17 39.34 13.87
C TRP A 618 26.00 39.27 15.41
N ALA A 619 26.25 38.09 15.97
CA ALA A 619 26.87 38.03 17.31
C ALA A 619 28.24 38.73 17.22
N LEU A 620 28.54 39.63 18.15
CA LEU A 620 29.87 40.23 18.23
C LEU A 620 30.66 39.40 19.22
N ASP A 621 31.75 38.81 18.76
CA ASP A 621 32.95 38.68 19.57
C ASP A 621 33.40 40.11 19.92
N SER A 622 33.55 40.43 21.21
CA SER A 622 33.96 41.74 21.71
C SER A 622 35.46 41.80 22.07
N ASP A 623 36.16 40.68 21.92
CA ASP A 623 37.39 40.36 22.62
C ASP A 623 38.50 39.97 21.62
N GLY A 624 38.13 39.35 20.50
CA GLY A 624 39.01 38.88 19.44
C GLY A 624 39.64 37.52 19.74
N ASP A 625 39.00 36.71 20.60
CA ASP A 625 39.48 35.40 21.05
C ASP A 625 38.69 34.20 20.46
N GLU A 626 37.71 34.49 19.58
CA GLU A 626 36.80 33.55 18.93
C GLU A 626 35.79 32.84 19.85
N ASN A 627 35.69 33.17 21.14
CA ASN A 627 34.77 32.51 22.10
C ASN A 627 33.39 33.19 22.19
N TYR A 628 32.40 32.63 21.51
CA TYR A 628 31.00 33.10 21.49
C TYR A 628 30.26 32.86 22.83
N THR A 629 30.49 33.70 23.83
CA THR A 629 30.00 33.50 25.22
C THR A 629 28.60 34.06 25.53
N ASP A 630 28.03 34.95 24.72
CA ASP A 630 26.70 35.54 24.96
C ASP A 630 25.60 34.92 24.06
N HIS A 631 24.49 34.52 24.67
CA HIS A 631 23.53 33.58 24.06
C HIS A 631 22.43 34.23 23.20
N ILE A 632 21.81 33.42 22.33
CA ILE A 632 20.54 33.66 21.59
C ILE A 632 20.57 34.80 20.55
N SER A 633 21.14 34.53 19.38
CA SER A 633 21.23 35.47 18.26
C SER A 633 19.90 35.89 17.61
N TRP A 634 18.80 35.16 17.84
CA TRP A 634 17.45 35.61 17.43
C TRP A 634 16.88 36.75 18.26
N ASP A 635 17.41 37.04 19.45
CA ASP A 635 16.96 38.24 20.17
C ASP A 635 17.31 39.51 19.37
N LYS A 636 18.45 39.54 18.66
CA LYS A 636 18.88 40.70 17.85
C LYS A 636 17.94 41.10 16.69
N VAL A 637 16.82 40.41 16.47
CA VAL A 637 15.72 40.86 15.58
C VAL A 637 14.86 41.95 16.27
N TRP A 638 15.51 42.93 16.89
CA TRP A 638 14.93 43.98 17.74
C TRP A 638 14.35 45.18 16.94
N ALA A 639 13.37 44.96 16.05
CA ALA A 639 12.63 46.08 15.47
C ALA A 639 11.18 45.77 15.11
N ASP A 640 10.24 46.60 15.57
CA ASP A 640 8.93 46.73 14.92
C ASP A 640 9.07 47.36 13.51
N LYS A 641 7.98 47.41 12.73
CA LYS A 641 8.01 48.02 11.39
C LYS A 641 8.33 49.53 11.37
N ASN A 642 8.32 50.21 12.52
CA ASN A 642 8.71 51.62 12.66
C ASN A 642 10.18 51.76 13.12
N GLY A 643 10.87 50.66 13.45
CA GLY A 643 12.23 50.63 13.96
C GLY A 643 12.36 50.64 15.49
N ASN A 644 11.28 50.54 16.25
CA ASN A 644 11.32 50.52 17.72
C ASN A 644 11.85 49.17 18.24
N ALA A 645 12.75 49.18 19.21
CA ALA A 645 13.30 47.96 19.81
C ALA A 645 12.22 47.15 20.54
N LEU A 646 12.25 45.83 20.36
CA LEU A 646 11.29 44.87 20.91
C LEU A 646 12.03 43.84 21.77
N ASN A 647 12.03 43.97 23.10
CA ASN A 647 12.77 43.04 23.97
C ASN A 647 12.07 41.67 24.13
N ARG A 648 11.97 40.90 23.05
CA ARG A 648 11.47 39.52 22.99
C ARG A 648 11.83 38.83 21.67
N VAL A 649 11.97 37.51 21.72
CA VAL A 649 11.94 36.62 20.55
C VAL A 649 10.58 36.74 19.80
N PRO A 650 10.55 36.61 18.46
CA PRO A 650 9.33 36.40 17.67
C PRO A 650 8.48 35.21 18.12
N ASN A 651 7.16 35.27 17.91
CA ASN A 651 6.24 34.18 18.22
C ASN A 651 5.22 33.94 17.09
N GLU A 652 4.31 32.98 17.29
CA GLU A 652 3.27 32.54 16.34
C GLU A 652 2.31 33.62 15.81
N ASN A 653 2.36 34.84 16.35
CA ASN A 653 1.61 36.00 15.84
C ASN A 653 2.43 36.90 14.89
N ASP A 654 3.75 36.71 14.80
CA ASP A 654 4.67 37.63 14.14
C ASP A 654 4.97 37.29 12.68
N VAL A 655 4.96 38.33 11.82
CA VAL A 655 5.47 38.29 10.45
C VAL A 655 6.89 38.83 10.49
N VAL A 656 7.87 37.93 10.36
CA VAL A 656 9.30 38.20 10.57
C VAL A 656 9.99 38.44 9.23
N ARG A 657 10.73 39.55 9.10
CA ARG A 657 11.55 39.85 7.91
C ARG A 657 13.06 39.81 8.22
N ILE A 658 13.80 39.03 7.45
CA ILE A 658 15.26 39.12 7.39
C ILE A 658 15.59 39.94 6.14
N ASN A 659 16.08 41.16 6.36
CA ASN A 659 16.35 42.12 5.29
C ASN A 659 17.60 41.75 4.46
N ASN A 660 17.68 42.27 3.24
CA ASN A 660 18.85 42.14 2.38
C ASN A 660 20.09 42.71 3.09
N GLY A 661 21.20 41.97 3.12
CA GLY A 661 22.42 42.39 3.81
C GLY A 661 22.40 42.12 5.31
N HIS A 662 21.73 41.06 5.75
CA HIS A 662 21.71 40.62 7.16
C HIS A 662 22.03 39.13 7.26
N TYR A 663 22.78 38.74 8.29
CA TYR A 663 23.17 37.36 8.60
C TYR A 663 22.78 37.08 10.06
N ILE A 664 21.98 36.03 10.27
CA ILE A 664 21.40 35.68 11.58
C ILE A 664 21.76 34.21 11.88
N THR A 665 22.43 33.94 13.00
CA THR A 665 22.55 32.58 13.56
C THR A 665 21.29 32.23 14.37
N GLY A 666 21.02 30.94 14.55
CA GLY A 666 19.69 30.40 14.90
C GLY A 666 19.27 30.48 16.38
N ILE A 667 18.44 29.51 16.77
CA ILE A 667 18.16 29.11 18.17
C ILE A 667 18.30 27.58 18.21
N PRO A 668 18.72 26.92 19.31
CA PRO A 668 18.75 25.46 19.41
C PRO A 668 17.36 24.78 19.47
N VAL A 669 16.28 25.54 19.24
CA VAL A 669 14.90 25.22 19.59
C VAL A 669 13.94 25.75 18.52
N LEU A 670 12.90 24.96 18.23
CA LEU A 670 11.74 25.26 17.37
C LEU A 670 11.28 26.73 17.43
N ALA A 671 11.60 27.50 16.40
CA ALA A 671 11.10 28.87 16.22
C ALA A 671 9.68 28.85 15.64
N LYS A 672 8.69 29.35 16.40
CA LYS A 672 7.31 29.53 15.93
C LYS A 672 7.06 30.96 15.48
N VAL A 673 6.59 31.14 14.25
CA VAL A 673 6.25 32.45 13.67
C VAL A 673 4.88 32.39 13.00
N LYS A 674 4.26 33.55 12.74
CA LYS A 674 3.12 33.59 11.82
C LYS A 674 3.58 33.37 10.40
N ALA A 675 4.60 34.14 9.98
CA ALA A 675 5.25 33.99 8.68
C ALA A 675 6.72 34.43 8.72
N LEU A 676 7.51 33.90 7.79
CA LEU A 676 8.92 34.26 7.60
C LEU A 676 9.15 34.79 6.18
N CYS A 677 9.81 35.93 6.07
CA CYS A 677 10.15 36.63 4.83
C CYS A 677 11.68 36.88 4.79
N VAL A 678 12.44 36.01 4.12
CA VAL A 678 13.88 36.20 3.91
C VAL A 678 14.09 36.88 2.56
N GLU A 679 14.58 38.12 2.56
CA GLU A 679 14.86 38.85 1.32
C GLU A 679 16.12 38.33 0.61
N LYS A 680 16.28 38.71 -0.65
CA LYS A 680 17.51 38.38 -1.40
C LYS A 680 18.71 39.01 -0.70
N GLY A 681 19.74 38.22 -0.43
CA GLY A 681 20.92 38.65 0.35
C GLY A 681 20.71 38.66 1.88
N GLY A 682 19.55 38.21 2.38
CA GLY A 682 19.37 37.82 3.78
C GLY A 682 19.81 36.38 4.02
N VAL A 683 20.40 36.10 5.18
CA VAL A 683 20.95 34.78 5.53
C VAL A 683 20.50 34.38 6.94
N LEU A 684 20.06 33.14 7.10
CA LEU A 684 19.62 32.54 8.36
C LEU A 684 20.27 31.15 8.54
N VAL A 685 21.24 31.02 9.43
CA VAL A 685 22.03 29.81 9.67
C VAL A 685 21.69 29.19 11.05
N PRO A 686 22.03 27.92 11.35
CA PRO A 686 21.96 27.36 12.72
C PRO A 686 22.86 28.09 13.73
N ILE A 687 22.82 27.71 15.01
CA ILE A 687 23.89 28.06 15.96
C ILE A 687 25.00 27.01 15.84
N LYS A 688 26.25 27.49 15.86
CA LYS A 688 27.45 26.71 16.16
C LYS A 688 27.83 27.00 17.60
N ASP A 689 28.07 25.95 18.37
CA ASP A 689 28.59 26.00 19.74
C ASP A 689 29.77 25.02 19.82
N PHE A 690 30.77 25.28 20.66
CA PHE A 690 32.12 24.66 20.59
C PHE A 690 32.18 23.15 20.93
N GLN A 691 31.03 22.49 21.06
CA GLN A 691 30.88 21.06 21.31
C GLN A 691 29.76 20.39 20.48
N GLU A 692 28.82 21.15 19.89
CA GLU A 692 27.59 20.59 19.29
C GLU A 692 26.98 21.40 18.13
N ASN A 693 26.68 20.71 17.03
CA ASN A 693 25.90 21.24 15.90
C ASN A 693 24.38 21.12 16.13
N PHE A 694 23.68 22.27 16.16
CA PHE A 694 22.23 22.32 16.35
C PHE A 694 21.42 22.37 15.04
N SER A 695 20.33 21.60 14.97
CA SER A 695 19.38 21.64 13.85
C SER A 695 18.60 22.97 13.82
N LEU A 696 18.45 23.59 12.64
CA LEU A 696 17.61 24.77 12.44
C LEU A 696 16.14 24.35 12.20
N GLU A 697 15.26 24.61 13.16
CA GLU A 697 13.85 24.18 13.11
C GLU A 697 12.88 25.39 13.17
N ILE A 698 12.05 25.56 12.12
CA ILE A 698 11.11 26.69 11.98
C ILE A 698 9.69 26.17 11.69
N GLN A 699 8.69 26.75 12.35
CA GLN A 699 7.27 26.49 12.13
C GLN A 699 6.48 27.78 11.89
N ALA A 700 5.95 27.95 10.67
CA ALA A 700 5.07 29.07 10.30
C ALA A 700 3.58 28.66 10.31
N THR A 701 2.65 29.60 10.57
CA THR A 701 1.20 29.36 10.42
C THR A 701 0.68 29.75 9.04
N ASP A 702 1.10 30.89 8.51
CA ASP A 702 0.55 31.53 7.31
C ASP A 702 1.42 31.33 6.05
N GLY A 703 2.71 31.04 6.23
CA GLY A 703 3.64 30.67 5.15
C GLY A 703 5.11 31.08 5.35
N ILE A 704 5.98 30.63 4.44
CA ILE A 704 7.39 31.01 4.37
C ILE A 704 7.72 31.51 2.96
N SER A 705 8.45 32.62 2.85
CA SER A 705 8.97 33.19 1.60
C SER A 705 10.47 33.37 1.73
N ASN A 706 11.26 32.64 0.93
CA ASN A 706 12.73 32.71 0.93
C ASN A 706 13.27 33.14 -0.43
N LYS A 707 14.01 34.25 -0.44
CA LYS A 707 14.82 34.74 -1.57
C LYS A 707 16.31 34.78 -1.26
N GLY A 708 16.70 34.48 -0.02
CA GLY A 708 18.05 34.50 0.50
C GLY A 708 18.58 33.09 0.77
N ILE A 709 19.25 32.90 1.91
CA ILE A 709 19.80 31.60 2.33
C ILE A 709 19.21 31.19 3.68
N ILE A 710 18.79 29.93 3.78
CA ILE A 710 18.39 29.27 5.02
C ILE A 710 19.26 28.01 5.20
N GLY A 711 19.98 27.92 6.30
CA GLY A 711 20.98 26.88 6.57
C GLY A 711 22.39 27.25 6.11
N LYS A 712 23.19 26.30 5.63
CA LYS A 712 24.61 26.51 5.27
C LYS A 712 24.79 27.46 4.08
N VAL A 713 25.75 28.37 4.21
CA VAL A 713 26.33 29.12 3.09
C VAL A 713 27.46 28.28 2.47
N GLU A 714 27.53 28.22 1.13
CA GLU A 714 28.49 27.36 0.42
C GLU A 714 29.53 28.12 -0.40
N ASP A 715 29.20 29.33 -0.86
CA ASP A 715 30.10 30.19 -1.62
C ASP A 715 30.28 31.49 -0.85
N VAL A 716 31.53 31.92 -0.62
CA VAL A 716 31.83 33.16 0.10
C VAL A 716 31.30 34.39 -0.65
N SER A 717 31.10 34.30 -1.97
CA SER A 717 30.44 35.35 -2.78
C SER A 717 28.92 35.41 -2.64
N ASP A 718 28.27 34.44 -1.96
CA ASP A 718 26.88 34.59 -1.52
C ASP A 718 26.73 35.56 -0.33
N LEU A 719 27.82 35.84 0.41
CA LEU A 719 27.78 36.68 1.61
C LEU A 719 27.70 38.18 1.23
N PRO A 720 26.80 38.96 1.84
CA PRO A 720 26.54 40.34 1.41
C PRO A 720 27.64 41.36 1.78
N TRP A 721 28.75 40.90 2.38
CA TRP A 721 29.85 41.72 2.89
C TRP A 721 31.11 41.69 2.01
N VAL A 722 31.21 40.74 1.07
CA VAL A 722 32.48 40.35 0.44
C VAL A 722 32.71 41.10 -0.88
N ASP A 723 33.62 42.07 -0.85
CA ASP A 723 34.13 42.71 -2.06
C ASP A 723 35.22 41.81 -2.69
N THR A 724 34.91 41.21 -3.84
CA THR A 724 35.81 40.31 -4.57
C THR A 724 37.03 40.99 -5.22
N SER A 725 37.22 42.30 -5.02
CA SER A 725 38.38 43.04 -5.54
C SER A 725 39.62 43.00 -4.64
N SER A 726 39.49 42.64 -3.35
CA SER A 726 40.61 42.41 -2.43
C SER A 726 40.84 40.91 -2.20
N GLY A 727 41.81 40.32 -2.90
CA GLY A 727 42.18 38.91 -2.77
C GLY A 727 42.91 38.60 -1.46
N THR A 728 42.15 38.40 -0.39
CA THR A 728 42.57 37.86 0.91
C THR A 728 41.60 36.78 1.33
N ASP A 729 42.09 35.63 1.78
CA ASP A 729 41.25 34.49 2.14
C ASP A 729 40.41 34.76 3.40
N TRP A 730 39.12 34.46 3.33
CA TRP A 730 38.13 34.54 4.42
C TRP A 730 37.17 33.34 4.39
N THR A 731 37.68 32.17 3.99
CA THR A 731 36.90 30.92 3.81
C THR A 731 36.58 30.18 5.12
N THR A 732 37.19 30.56 6.24
CA THR A 732 37.11 29.85 7.54
C THR A 732 35.79 29.98 8.30
N TYR A 733 34.89 30.89 7.91
CA TYR A 733 33.72 31.28 8.71
C TYR A 733 32.41 30.49 8.44
N ALA A 734 32.47 29.30 7.82
CA ALA A 734 31.29 28.51 7.46
C ALA A 734 31.46 26.98 7.61
N ASP A 735 31.53 26.51 8.86
CA ASP A 735 31.45 25.10 9.32
C ASP A 735 32.24 24.04 8.53
N GLY A 736 33.42 23.71 9.07
CA GLY A 736 34.20 22.52 8.74
C GLY A 736 35.27 22.77 7.67
N ASN A 737 36.53 22.87 8.10
CA ASN A 737 37.68 22.82 7.21
C ASN A 737 37.73 21.44 6.54
N ASP A 738 37.52 21.38 5.23
CA ASP A 738 38.65 21.58 4.32
C ASP A 738 38.15 21.99 2.92
N GLU A 739 38.99 22.71 2.21
CA GLU A 739 38.71 23.16 0.83
C GLU A 739 39.03 22.05 -0.19
N GLU A 740 38.15 21.86 -1.18
CA GLU A 740 38.66 21.66 -2.54
C GLU A 740 38.90 23.05 -3.12
N PRO A 741 40.14 23.41 -3.46
CA PRO A 741 40.63 22.97 -4.78
C PRO A 741 42.14 22.70 -4.91
N GLY A 742 42.50 21.96 -5.96
CA GLY A 742 43.72 22.31 -6.71
C GLY A 742 45.01 21.51 -6.47
N GLY A 743 45.03 20.59 -5.50
CA GLY A 743 45.95 19.45 -5.49
C GLY A 743 47.31 19.61 -4.77
N ALA A 744 47.80 18.45 -4.31
CA ALA A 744 49.15 18.21 -3.78
C ALA A 744 49.59 19.00 -2.53
N ASN A 745 49.10 18.57 -1.36
CA ASN A 745 50.01 18.04 -0.32
C ASN A 745 49.25 17.14 0.67
N CYS A 746 49.77 15.93 0.93
CA CYS A 746 49.30 15.07 2.01
C CYS A 746 49.89 15.57 3.33
N SER A 747 49.30 16.59 3.94
CA SER A 747 49.68 17.01 5.30
C SER A 747 49.19 15.99 6.33
N SER A 748 50.01 15.69 7.34
CA SER A 748 49.71 14.71 8.39
C SER A 748 48.81 15.25 9.51
N ASP A 749 48.52 16.55 9.50
CA ASP A 749 48.25 17.32 10.72
C ASP A 749 46.75 17.56 10.95
N LEU A 750 45.95 16.50 10.84
CA LEU A 750 44.56 16.45 11.35
C LEU A 750 44.52 15.56 12.60
N ASP A 751 44.14 16.15 13.74
CA ASP A 751 44.22 15.51 15.05
C ASP A 751 43.27 14.28 15.14
N PRO A 752 43.79 13.06 15.41
CA PRO A 752 43.00 11.85 15.49
C PRO A 752 42.07 11.75 16.72
N THR A 753 42.07 12.74 17.62
CA THR A 753 41.16 12.84 18.77
C THR A 753 39.88 13.63 18.47
N THR A 754 39.86 14.44 17.40
CA THR A 754 38.67 15.24 17.05
C THR A 754 37.51 14.36 16.59
N ASN A 755 36.38 14.44 17.30
CA ASN A 755 35.16 13.72 16.93
C ASN A 755 34.50 14.40 15.72
N ALA A 756 34.55 13.76 14.55
CA ALA A 756 33.91 14.27 13.35
C ALA A 756 32.40 14.52 13.59
N GLU A 757 31.98 15.79 13.51
CA GLU A 757 30.63 16.19 13.89
C GLU A 757 29.60 15.99 12.77
N LYS A 758 28.39 15.54 13.13
CA LYS A 758 27.27 15.48 12.18
C LYS A 758 26.88 16.91 11.75
N GLY A 759 26.66 17.11 10.45
CA GLY A 759 26.16 18.37 9.92
C GLY A 759 24.75 18.73 10.38
N SER A 760 24.50 20.02 10.57
CA SER A 760 23.23 20.58 11.07
C SER A 760 22.07 20.37 10.10
N ASP A 761 20.97 19.77 10.59
CA ASP A 761 19.73 19.62 9.81
C ASP A 761 19.00 20.96 9.63
N VAL A 762 18.23 21.09 8.54
CA VAL A 762 17.33 22.23 8.30
C VAL A 762 15.90 21.69 8.15
N ILE A 763 15.01 22.13 9.03
CA ILE A 763 13.63 21.64 9.13
C ILE A 763 12.67 22.82 9.07
N LEU A 764 12.00 23.00 7.93
CA LEU A 764 10.98 24.01 7.71
C LEU A 764 9.60 23.35 7.69
N ARG A 765 8.74 23.70 8.65
CA ARG A 765 7.31 23.35 8.65
C ARG A 765 6.47 24.60 8.44
N SER A 766 5.36 24.48 7.73
CA SER A 766 4.41 25.57 7.55
C SER A 766 2.97 25.07 7.41
N GLY A 767 2.05 25.66 8.20
CA GLY A 767 0.60 25.46 8.05
C GLY A 767 0.04 26.13 6.79
N GLY A 768 0.74 27.15 6.27
CA GLY A 768 0.52 27.75 4.96
C GLY A 768 1.57 27.31 3.94
N PRO A 769 1.62 27.95 2.75
CA PRO A 769 2.53 27.56 1.69
C PRO A 769 3.98 28.02 1.93
N ILE A 770 4.93 27.37 1.26
CA ILE A 770 6.35 27.73 1.23
C ILE A 770 6.74 28.13 -0.20
N PHE A 771 7.44 29.25 -0.35
CA PHE A 771 7.91 29.79 -1.62
C PHE A 771 9.43 30.00 -1.54
N ASN A 772 10.20 29.30 -2.38
CA ASN A 772 11.66 29.35 -2.35
C ASN A 772 12.24 29.79 -3.71
N GLU A 773 12.67 31.05 -3.79
CA GLU A 773 13.54 31.58 -4.85
C GLU A 773 15.02 31.51 -4.45
N GLY A 774 15.31 31.36 -3.16
CA GLY A 774 16.65 31.30 -2.58
C GLY A 774 17.25 29.90 -2.45
N LYS A 775 18.19 29.76 -1.51
CA LYS A 775 18.84 28.49 -1.14
C LYS A 775 18.32 28.01 0.23
N ILE A 776 18.02 26.73 0.35
CA ILE A 776 17.73 26.02 1.61
C ILE A 776 18.70 24.84 1.67
N ILE A 777 19.75 24.92 2.51
CA ILE A 777 20.89 23.97 2.47
C ILE A 777 21.24 23.48 3.87
N ALA A 778 21.27 22.18 4.11
CA ALA A 778 21.72 21.63 5.40
C ALA A 778 23.26 21.51 5.49
N GLY A 779 23.81 21.49 6.71
CA GLY A 779 25.25 21.48 6.95
C GLY A 779 25.95 20.19 6.51
N ASN A 780 27.20 20.28 6.06
CA ASN A 780 28.02 19.11 5.77
C ASN A 780 28.43 18.42 7.07
N GLY A 781 28.68 17.11 7.03
CA GLY A 781 29.37 16.41 8.11
C GLY A 781 30.85 16.76 8.13
N GLY A 782 31.44 16.85 9.32
CA GLY A 782 32.87 17.02 9.52
C GLY A 782 33.67 15.83 8.97
N ASN A 783 34.86 16.13 8.48
CA ASN A 783 35.84 15.15 8.00
C ASN A 783 36.50 14.40 9.18
N GLY A 784 37.22 13.31 8.91
CA GLY A 784 37.97 12.62 9.97
C GLY A 784 39.02 11.61 9.50
N SER A 785 39.99 11.28 10.35
CA SER A 785 41.11 10.37 10.00
C SER A 785 40.70 8.90 9.80
N LYS A 786 39.52 8.48 10.28
CA LYS A 786 38.98 7.11 10.17
C LYS A 786 37.47 7.01 10.01
N ILE A 787 36.73 8.01 10.48
CA ILE A 787 35.27 8.07 10.39
C ILE A 787 34.91 9.47 9.94
N GLY A 788 34.31 9.59 8.75
CA GLY A 788 33.70 10.82 8.29
C GLY A 788 32.27 10.94 8.82
N ALA A 789 31.84 12.13 9.22
CA ALA A 789 30.54 12.33 9.82
C ALA A 789 29.41 12.44 8.78
N SER A 790 28.18 12.13 9.18
CA SER A 790 27.04 12.22 8.27
C SER A 790 26.59 13.67 8.04
N GLY A 791 26.15 13.97 6.81
CA GLY A 791 25.59 15.27 6.46
C GLY A 791 24.23 15.54 7.11
N GLY A 792 23.94 16.82 7.33
CA GLY A 792 22.64 17.30 7.79
C GLY A 792 21.55 17.08 6.73
N SER A 793 20.36 16.72 7.18
CA SER A 793 19.20 16.48 6.31
C SER A 793 18.35 17.73 6.11
N ALA A 794 17.72 17.86 4.94
CA ALA A 794 16.88 19.00 4.60
C ALA A 794 15.40 18.56 4.49
N THR A 795 14.56 19.02 5.40
CA THR A 795 13.13 18.69 5.47
C THR A 795 12.31 19.95 5.25
N VAL A 796 11.49 20.00 4.20
CA VAL A 796 10.64 21.15 3.87
C VAL A 796 9.20 20.69 3.70
N ARG A 797 8.32 21.07 4.62
CA ARG A 797 6.90 20.68 4.64
C ARG A 797 5.98 21.91 4.70
N GLY A 798 5.07 22.04 3.74
CA GLY A 798 4.14 23.19 3.65
C GLY A 798 2.73 22.78 3.23
N SER A 799 1.81 23.74 3.14
CA SER A 799 0.47 23.47 2.61
C SER A 799 0.45 23.36 1.08
N ASN A 800 1.34 24.11 0.43
CA ASN A 800 1.81 23.96 -0.95
C ASN A 800 3.28 24.42 -0.96
N ILE A 801 4.13 23.85 -1.82
CA ILE A 801 5.51 24.33 -1.97
C ILE A 801 5.75 24.72 -3.42
N ILE A 802 6.26 25.93 -3.63
CA ILE A 802 6.74 26.43 -4.92
C ILE A 802 8.23 26.65 -4.81
N ASN A 803 9.04 25.90 -5.56
CA ASN A 803 10.49 26.04 -5.57
C ASN A 803 11.02 26.48 -6.95
N LYS A 804 11.70 27.61 -6.97
CA LYS A 804 12.43 28.18 -8.12
C LYS A 804 13.95 28.14 -7.89
N GLY A 805 14.37 28.16 -6.62
CA GLY A 805 15.75 28.07 -6.20
C GLY A 805 16.20 26.63 -5.86
N THR A 806 17.08 26.50 -4.87
CA THR A 806 17.69 25.22 -4.50
C THR A 806 17.26 24.77 -3.10
N ILE A 807 16.89 23.49 -2.96
CA ILE A 807 16.75 22.79 -1.68
C ILE A 807 17.76 21.64 -1.66
N ARG A 808 18.64 21.57 -0.65
CA ARG A 808 19.71 20.56 -0.60
C ARG A 808 20.07 20.09 0.81
N ALA A 809 20.32 18.78 0.95
CA ALA A 809 20.95 18.22 2.15
C ALA A 809 22.49 18.21 2.06
N GLY A 810 23.17 18.28 3.21
CA GLY A 810 24.62 18.43 3.27
C GLY A 810 25.39 17.16 2.88
N LYS A 811 26.62 17.33 2.38
CA LYS A 811 27.54 16.22 2.09
C LYS A 811 27.91 15.47 3.39
N GLY A 812 28.21 14.18 3.29
CA GLY A 812 28.97 13.49 4.33
C GLY A 812 30.44 13.92 4.30
N GLY A 813 31.12 13.84 5.44
CA GLY A 813 32.53 14.21 5.56
C GLY A 813 33.48 13.15 4.99
N ASP A 814 34.60 13.62 4.45
CA ASP A 814 35.64 12.83 3.80
C ASP A 814 36.60 12.20 4.83
N ILE A 815 37.42 11.23 4.40
CA ILE A 815 38.47 10.61 5.23
C ILE A 815 39.89 10.75 4.66
N TYR A 816 40.86 10.83 5.57
CA TYR A 816 42.27 11.13 5.30
C TYR A 816 43.20 10.14 6.01
N GLY A 817 44.19 9.56 5.30
CA GLY A 817 45.31 8.78 5.90
C GLY A 817 45.33 7.27 5.61
N GLU A 818 46.49 6.63 5.85
CA GLU A 818 46.78 5.25 5.44
C GLU A 818 45.88 4.15 6.06
N SER A 819 45.33 4.37 7.26
CA SER A 819 44.57 3.34 7.98
C SER A 819 43.10 3.32 7.58
N GLY A 820 42.61 2.19 7.05
CA GLY A 820 41.25 2.06 6.54
C GLY A 820 40.14 2.45 7.53
N GLY A 821 39.16 3.18 7.00
CA GLY A 821 38.01 3.73 7.71
C GLY A 821 36.76 3.79 6.83
N THR A 822 35.75 4.56 7.26
CA THR A 822 34.48 4.75 6.54
C THR A 822 34.12 6.23 6.47
N ALA A 823 33.90 6.75 5.26
CA ALA A 823 33.49 8.14 5.06
C ALA A 823 31.98 8.36 5.28
N GLY A 824 31.57 9.60 5.50
CA GLY A 824 30.24 9.94 6.01
C GLY A 824 29.11 9.74 5.01
N LYS A 825 27.92 9.34 5.48
CA LYS A 825 26.72 9.33 4.62
C LYS A 825 26.29 10.77 4.31
N GLY A 826 25.93 11.05 3.06
CA GLY A 826 25.23 12.28 2.71
C GLY A 826 23.86 12.38 3.38
N GLY A 827 23.46 13.61 3.73
CA GLY A 827 22.15 13.87 4.33
C GLY A 827 21.00 13.66 3.35
N SER A 828 19.82 13.29 3.85
CA SER A 828 18.63 13.06 3.01
C SER A 828 17.79 14.32 2.84
N THR A 829 17.04 14.41 1.75
CA THR A 829 16.13 15.54 1.45
C THR A 829 14.69 15.05 1.33
N GLU A 830 13.80 15.61 2.14
CA GLU A 830 12.37 15.32 2.10
C GLU A 830 11.59 16.62 1.85
N VAL A 831 10.81 16.65 0.77
CA VAL A 831 9.94 17.78 0.42
C VAL A 831 8.51 17.27 0.26
N SER A 832 7.60 17.71 1.13
CA SER A 832 6.21 17.22 1.13
C SER A 832 5.17 18.31 1.35
N SER A 833 3.98 18.11 0.79
CA SER A 833 2.88 19.08 0.81
C SER A 833 1.60 18.47 1.33
N ASN A 834 1.08 19.00 2.44
CA ASN A 834 -0.12 18.44 3.09
C ASN A 834 -1.43 18.79 2.34
N HIS A 835 -1.46 19.81 1.49
CA HIS A 835 -2.68 20.30 0.84
C HIS A 835 -2.52 20.57 -0.66
N LYS A 836 -2.37 19.44 -1.35
CA LYS A 836 -2.67 19.20 -2.78
C LYS A 836 -1.55 19.38 -3.80
N HIS A 837 -0.56 20.27 -3.63
CA HIS A 837 0.43 20.51 -4.69
C HIS A 837 1.88 20.77 -4.23
N LEU A 838 2.82 20.32 -5.07
CA LEU A 838 4.21 20.78 -5.19
C LEU A 838 4.41 21.31 -6.62
N TYR A 839 5.04 22.49 -6.75
CA TYR A 839 5.33 23.15 -8.02
C TYR A 839 6.80 23.57 -8.11
N ASN A 840 7.36 23.49 -9.30
CA ASN A 840 8.58 24.19 -9.69
C ASN A 840 8.30 25.02 -10.94
N GLU A 841 8.97 26.17 -11.09
CA GLU A 841 8.91 27.00 -12.32
C GLU A 841 10.32 27.23 -12.86
N GLU A 842 10.48 27.24 -14.19
CA GLU A 842 11.79 27.49 -14.83
C GLU A 842 12.32 28.90 -14.53
N PHE A 843 13.52 28.96 -13.95
CA PHE A 843 14.31 30.19 -13.88
C PHE A 843 15.07 30.38 -15.20
N PHE A 844 14.59 31.29 -16.05
CA PHE A 844 15.19 31.57 -17.37
C PHE A 844 16.47 32.44 -17.27
N ASN A 845 17.54 31.89 -16.70
CA ASN A 845 18.89 32.44 -16.85
C ASN A 845 19.71 31.58 -17.85
N PRO A 846 19.84 32.00 -19.12
CA PRO A 846 20.56 31.20 -20.13
C PRO A 846 22.07 31.16 -19.96
N ASN A 847 22.64 31.91 -18.99
CA ASN A 847 24.09 32.10 -18.85
C ASN A 847 24.71 31.37 -17.65
N ASN A 848 23.93 30.82 -16.71
CA ASN A 848 24.46 30.09 -15.56
C ASN A 848 23.80 28.71 -15.41
N VAL A 849 24.60 27.65 -15.48
CA VAL A 849 24.13 26.26 -15.47
C VAL A 849 23.65 25.83 -14.07
N TRP A 850 24.06 26.55 -13.03
CA TRP A 850 23.80 26.23 -11.62
C TRP A 850 22.50 26.85 -11.07
N GLU A 851 21.97 27.90 -11.70
CA GLU A 851 20.75 28.63 -11.28
C GLU A 851 19.47 27.99 -11.85
N LYS A 852 19.14 26.78 -11.43
CA LYS A 852 17.90 26.08 -11.81
C LYS A 852 17.08 25.69 -10.57
N PRO A 853 15.74 25.48 -10.70
CA PRO A 853 14.97 24.78 -9.67
C PRO A 853 15.58 23.40 -9.44
N ASN A 854 16.16 23.22 -8.26
CA ASN A 854 17.02 22.09 -7.91
C ASN A 854 16.58 21.51 -6.55
N ILE A 855 16.36 20.19 -6.48
CA ILE A 855 16.16 19.49 -5.20
C ILE A 855 17.11 18.29 -5.14
N PHE A 856 18.08 18.33 -4.24
CA PHE A 856 19.15 17.32 -4.16
C PHE A 856 19.37 16.80 -2.74
N ALA A 857 19.54 15.49 -2.58
CA ALA A 857 20.13 14.95 -1.36
C ALA A 857 21.68 15.06 -1.40
N GLY A 858 22.33 14.99 -0.24
CA GLY A 858 23.77 15.19 -0.11
C GLY A 858 24.58 14.00 -0.62
N ASN A 859 25.75 14.25 -1.22
CA ASN A 859 26.68 13.16 -1.59
C ASN A 859 27.32 12.53 -0.35
N GLY A 860 27.73 11.26 -0.46
CA GLY A 860 28.60 10.63 0.53
C GLY A 860 30.03 11.17 0.46
N GLY A 861 30.75 11.13 1.59
CA GLY A 861 32.13 11.59 1.68
C GLY A 861 33.12 10.68 0.95
N ASN A 862 34.20 11.27 0.44
CA ASN A 862 35.26 10.60 -0.30
C ASN A 862 36.36 10.01 0.61
N CYS A 863 37.23 9.22 0.00
CA CYS A 863 38.54 8.86 0.53
C CYS A 863 39.61 9.66 -0.20
N THR A 864 40.44 10.39 0.54
CA THR A 864 41.58 11.13 -0.01
C THR A 864 42.85 10.27 -0.01
N CYS A 865 44.02 10.88 -0.24
CA CYS A 865 45.29 10.18 -0.46
C CYS A 865 45.61 9.09 0.57
N ASP A 866 46.26 8.03 0.06
CA ASP A 866 46.83 6.90 0.80
C ASP A 866 45.83 5.98 1.56
N SER A 867 44.58 6.38 1.73
CA SER A 867 43.47 5.62 2.35
C SER A 867 42.93 4.43 1.51
N ASN A 868 43.82 3.72 0.82
CA ASN A 868 43.61 2.61 -0.13
C ASN A 868 42.98 1.32 0.48
N THR A 869 42.34 1.41 1.65
CA THR A 869 41.59 0.33 2.30
C THR A 869 40.22 0.76 2.84
N GLY A 870 39.87 2.05 2.74
CA GLY A 870 38.61 2.62 3.23
C GLY A 870 37.37 2.31 2.38
N GLU A 871 36.20 2.55 2.96
CA GLU A 871 34.87 2.50 2.31
C GLU A 871 34.27 3.89 2.19
N ALA A 872 33.67 4.19 1.03
CA ALA A 872 33.11 5.50 0.76
C ALA A 872 31.85 5.80 1.59
N GLY A 873 31.46 7.08 1.61
CA GLY A 873 30.14 7.47 2.06
C GLY A 873 29.06 7.00 1.09
N ASN A 874 27.96 6.48 1.61
CA ASN A 874 26.73 6.32 0.83
C ASN A 874 26.10 7.71 0.58
N GLY A 875 25.48 7.89 -0.58
CA GLY A 875 24.69 9.07 -0.90
C GLY A 875 23.42 9.18 -0.04
N GLY A 876 22.97 10.41 0.17
CA GLY A 876 21.68 10.73 0.78
C GLY A 876 20.49 10.43 -0.13
N ASP A 877 19.31 10.29 0.46
CA ASP A 877 18.09 9.88 -0.25
C ASP A 877 17.16 11.07 -0.48
N LEU A 878 16.47 11.11 -1.63
CA LEU A 878 15.52 12.16 -2.00
C LEU A 878 14.08 11.62 -2.00
N ARG A 879 13.18 12.26 -1.24
CA ARG A 879 11.73 11.98 -1.27
C ARG A 879 10.92 13.23 -1.60
N LEU A 880 10.03 13.12 -2.59
CA LEU A 880 9.05 14.13 -2.99
C LEU A 880 7.63 13.54 -2.86
N THR A 881 6.78 14.10 -2.00
CA THR A 881 5.47 13.50 -1.67
C THR A 881 4.35 14.55 -1.61
N ALA A 882 3.41 14.48 -2.56
CA ALA A 882 2.22 15.35 -2.59
C ALA A 882 1.21 14.93 -3.65
N TYR A 883 -0.08 15.17 -3.40
CA TYR A 883 -1.17 14.81 -4.30
C TYR A 883 -1.03 15.29 -5.77
N LYS A 884 -0.35 16.42 -6.04
CA LYS A 884 0.20 16.74 -7.38
C LYS A 884 1.65 17.21 -7.27
N ILE A 885 2.49 16.81 -8.23
CA ILE A 885 3.89 17.24 -8.31
C ILE A 885 4.20 17.71 -9.75
N HIS A 886 4.61 18.97 -9.89
CA HIS A 886 5.06 19.55 -11.16
C HIS A 886 6.58 19.82 -11.09
N LEU A 887 7.36 19.07 -11.86
CA LEU A 887 8.84 19.10 -11.85
C LEU A 887 9.45 19.84 -13.06
N GLU A 888 8.63 20.58 -13.78
CA GLU A 888 8.90 21.07 -15.13
C GLU A 888 10.20 21.90 -15.21
N GLY A 889 11.16 21.40 -15.99
CA GLY A 889 12.44 22.06 -16.31
C GLY A 889 13.58 21.98 -15.28
N GLY A 890 13.33 21.44 -14.08
CA GLY A 890 14.32 21.37 -13.00
C GLY A 890 15.16 20.08 -12.91
N ASN A 891 16.10 20.06 -11.96
CA ASN A 891 16.88 18.86 -11.63
C ASN A 891 16.52 18.34 -10.23
N TYR A 892 16.35 17.02 -10.14
CA TYR A 892 15.96 16.34 -8.91
C TYR A 892 16.82 15.10 -8.75
N GLY A 893 17.49 14.93 -7.63
CA GLY A 893 18.23 13.68 -7.43
C GLY A 893 18.71 13.34 -6.03
N SER A 894 19.02 12.05 -5.87
CA SER A 894 19.69 11.53 -4.68
C SER A 894 21.14 12.01 -4.63
N GLY A 895 21.77 11.82 -3.48
CA GLY A 895 23.22 11.87 -3.37
C GLY A 895 23.87 10.75 -4.17
N MET A 896 25.07 11.04 -4.68
CA MET A 896 25.99 10.04 -5.22
C MET A 896 26.88 9.48 -4.12
N ALA A 897 27.44 8.30 -4.38
CA ALA A 897 28.50 7.70 -3.57
C ALA A 897 29.74 8.62 -3.51
N GLY A 898 30.45 8.56 -2.38
CA GLY A 898 31.81 9.08 -2.30
C GLY A 898 32.77 8.34 -3.23
N THR A 899 33.87 9.02 -3.57
CA THR A 899 34.87 8.52 -4.53
C THR A 899 36.25 8.34 -3.90
N GLY A 900 37.27 7.92 -4.67
CA GLY A 900 38.64 7.68 -4.20
C GLY A 900 38.86 6.39 -3.38
N CYS A 901 37.81 5.83 -2.78
CA CYS A 901 37.90 4.68 -1.89
C CYS A 901 38.18 3.33 -2.60
N ALA A 902 38.92 2.45 -1.93
CA ALA A 902 39.18 1.09 -2.41
C ALA A 902 37.97 0.16 -2.31
N LYS A 903 37.00 0.46 -1.43
CA LYS A 903 35.67 -0.15 -1.44
C LYS A 903 34.64 0.89 -1.86
N THR A 904 33.88 0.58 -2.91
CA THR A 904 32.61 1.26 -3.18
C THR A 904 31.66 1.00 -2.03
N ALA A 905 31.03 2.06 -1.53
CA ALA A 905 30.11 1.96 -0.39
C ALA A 905 28.95 0.99 -0.66
N SER A 906 28.59 0.23 0.38
CA SER A 906 27.51 -0.74 0.33
C SER A 906 26.14 -0.04 0.22
N ASN A 907 25.60 0.00 -1.02
CA ASN A 907 24.49 0.84 -1.52
C ASN A 907 24.88 2.30 -1.85
N GLY A 908 26.03 2.48 -2.53
CA GLY A 908 26.69 3.78 -2.75
C GLY A 908 25.82 4.96 -3.18
N ASN A 909 24.97 4.82 -4.20
CA ASN A 909 24.08 5.91 -4.63
C ASN A 909 22.75 5.82 -3.89
N GLY A 910 22.30 6.95 -3.32
CA GLY A 910 20.99 7.04 -2.66
C GLY A 910 19.82 6.80 -3.63
N TRP A 911 18.60 6.71 -3.11
CA TRP A 911 17.40 6.55 -3.94
C TRP A 911 16.62 7.86 -4.12
N VAL A 912 15.77 7.88 -5.14
CA VAL A 912 14.73 8.88 -5.34
C VAL A 912 13.35 8.21 -5.23
N ILE A 913 12.47 8.74 -4.39
CA ILE A 913 11.05 8.38 -4.32
C ILE A 913 10.21 9.61 -4.67
N ILE A 914 9.24 9.43 -5.58
CA ILE A 914 8.25 10.44 -5.94
C ILE A 914 6.86 9.79 -5.90
N ASP A 915 5.98 10.27 -5.02
CA ASP A 915 4.63 9.72 -4.85
C ASP A 915 3.55 10.82 -4.96
N PRO A 916 2.83 10.86 -6.11
CA PRO A 916 1.69 11.76 -6.26
C PRO A 916 0.45 11.16 -6.95
N ASN A 917 -0.71 11.79 -6.74
CA ASN A 917 -1.94 11.50 -7.49
C ASN A 917 -2.00 12.23 -8.86
N VAL A 918 -1.03 13.09 -9.20
CA VAL A 918 -0.73 13.60 -10.56
C VAL A 918 0.74 13.98 -10.61
N ILE A 919 1.48 13.58 -11.66
CA ILE A 919 2.82 14.13 -11.93
C ILE A 919 2.86 14.82 -13.28
N SER A 920 3.57 15.95 -13.36
CA SER A 920 4.03 16.54 -14.62
C SER A 920 5.55 16.60 -14.63
N LEU A 921 6.15 15.98 -15.65
CA LEU A 921 7.58 16.03 -15.94
C LEU A 921 7.90 16.83 -17.22
N ALA A 922 6.91 17.58 -17.74
CA ALA A 922 6.97 18.24 -19.03
C ALA A 922 8.17 19.22 -19.19
N ASN A 923 8.44 19.61 -20.45
CA ASN A 923 9.57 20.44 -20.88
C ASN A 923 10.93 19.70 -20.91
N ALA A 924 11.87 20.22 -21.71
CA ALA A 924 13.06 19.48 -22.14
C ALA A 924 14.15 19.34 -21.06
N ASN A 925 14.14 20.23 -20.08
CA ASN A 925 15.19 20.36 -19.08
C ASN A 925 14.99 19.45 -17.85
N THR A 926 13.79 18.88 -17.64
CA THR A 926 13.46 18.04 -16.47
C THR A 926 14.38 16.83 -16.36
N LYS A 927 15.03 16.63 -15.20
CA LYS A 927 15.87 15.45 -14.93
C LYS A 927 15.65 14.90 -13.53
N VAL A 928 15.27 13.63 -13.43
CA VAL A 928 15.21 12.83 -12.19
C VAL A 928 16.37 11.84 -12.19
N ARG A 929 17.25 11.88 -11.18
CA ARG A 929 18.52 11.14 -11.14
C ARG A 929 18.80 10.49 -9.78
N GLY A 930 19.39 9.30 -9.78
CA GLY A 930 19.91 8.71 -8.55
C GLY A 930 20.43 7.29 -8.72
N GLY A 931 20.61 6.59 -7.60
CA GLY A 931 20.87 5.16 -7.57
C GLY A 931 19.67 4.39 -8.11
N ASN A 932 18.66 4.21 -7.26
CA ASN A 932 17.36 3.68 -7.67
C ASN A 932 16.33 4.80 -7.74
N ALA A 933 15.47 4.82 -8.76
CA ALA A 933 14.39 5.80 -8.90
C ALA A 933 13.02 5.12 -8.88
N LYS A 934 12.16 5.50 -7.93
CA LYS A 934 10.79 5.01 -7.80
C LYS A 934 9.82 6.17 -8.03
N ILE A 935 8.89 6.03 -8.96
CA ILE A 935 7.76 6.94 -9.13
C ILE A 935 6.48 6.12 -9.08
N PHE A 936 5.57 6.45 -8.19
CA PHE A 936 4.33 5.69 -8.04
C PHE A 936 3.13 6.54 -7.65
N GLY A 937 1.93 5.97 -7.72
CA GLY A 937 0.68 6.64 -7.42
C GLY A 937 -0.52 5.69 -7.41
N GLY A 938 -1.67 6.19 -6.99
CA GLY A 938 -2.81 5.38 -6.55
C GLY A 938 -3.68 4.76 -7.65
N LYS A 939 -4.90 4.38 -7.25
CA LYS A 939 -5.96 3.88 -8.14
C LYS A 939 -6.42 4.95 -9.15
N ASP A 940 -6.80 4.51 -10.34
CA ASP A 940 -7.25 5.31 -11.49
C ASP A 940 -6.21 6.37 -11.95
N TRP A 941 -4.95 6.24 -11.52
CA TRP A 941 -3.89 7.24 -11.74
C TRP A 941 -3.33 7.25 -13.17
N ILE A 942 -2.90 8.41 -13.66
CA ILE A 942 -2.25 8.56 -14.97
C ILE A 942 -0.85 9.16 -14.79
N LEU A 943 0.16 8.34 -15.04
CA LEU A 943 1.55 8.74 -15.21
C LEU A 943 1.76 9.20 -16.67
N ASP A 944 1.60 10.50 -16.91
CA ASP A 944 1.75 11.10 -18.23
C ASP A 944 3.22 11.40 -18.54
N LEU A 945 3.79 10.64 -19.47
CA LEU A 945 5.17 10.76 -19.96
C LEU A 945 5.18 11.06 -21.48
N ARG A 946 4.15 11.74 -21.99
CA ARG A 946 4.01 12.02 -23.43
C ARG A 946 4.86 13.19 -23.92
N ASN A 947 5.32 13.10 -25.17
CA ASN A 947 6.05 14.15 -25.88
C ASN A 947 7.31 14.67 -25.13
N MET A 948 7.97 13.81 -24.35
CA MET A 948 9.13 14.15 -23.53
C MET A 948 10.38 14.38 -24.40
N SER A 949 11.16 15.41 -24.07
CA SER A 949 12.30 15.84 -24.90
C SER A 949 13.60 15.11 -24.52
N GLY A 950 13.61 13.79 -24.75
CA GLY A 950 14.74 12.90 -24.42
C GLY A 950 14.69 12.37 -22.98
N VAL A 951 15.82 11.88 -22.48
CA VAL A 951 15.89 11.20 -21.17
C VAL A 951 15.50 12.16 -20.03
N VAL A 952 14.41 11.83 -19.34
CA VAL A 952 13.88 12.56 -18.17
C VAL A 952 14.22 11.83 -16.88
N ILE A 953 14.17 10.48 -16.88
CA ILE A 953 14.55 9.65 -15.73
C ILE A 953 15.87 8.95 -16.06
N ASP A 954 16.91 9.17 -15.26
CA ASP A 954 18.26 8.62 -15.48
C ASP A 954 18.87 8.07 -14.17
N ALA A 955 18.68 6.76 -13.94
CA ALA A 955 19.14 6.05 -12.75
C ALA A 955 20.43 5.24 -13.03
N THR A 956 21.34 5.14 -12.07
CA THR A 956 22.52 4.26 -12.19
C THR A 956 22.16 2.79 -11.99
N ASP A 957 21.14 2.53 -11.19
CA ASP A 957 20.65 1.19 -10.86
C ASP A 957 19.25 1.03 -11.43
N ASN A 958 18.23 0.74 -10.62
CA ASN A 958 16.91 0.33 -11.11
C ASN A 958 15.90 1.49 -11.15
N VAL A 959 14.94 1.41 -12.08
CA VAL A 959 13.77 2.30 -12.10
C VAL A 959 12.52 1.47 -11.84
N THR A 960 11.65 1.92 -10.93
CA THR A 960 10.31 1.35 -10.72
C THR A 960 9.26 2.42 -10.98
N LEU A 961 8.41 2.21 -11.99
CA LEU A 961 7.20 3.00 -12.23
C LEU A 961 5.98 2.14 -11.89
N ALA A 962 5.12 2.59 -10.97
CA ALA A 962 4.02 1.77 -10.48
C ALA A 962 2.72 2.58 -10.27
N VAL A 963 1.61 2.06 -10.75
CA VAL A 963 0.28 2.67 -10.63
C VAL A 963 -0.68 1.68 -9.96
N GLY A 964 -1.78 2.15 -9.35
CA GLY A 964 -2.85 1.30 -8.83
C GLY A 964 -3.86 0.85 -9.90
N GLU A 965 -4.93 0.17 -9.46
CA GLU A 965 -5.99 -0.40 -10.31
C GLU A 965 -6.51 0.60 -11.36
N ASN A 966 -6.71 0.13 -12.60
CA ASN A 966 -7.07 0.91 -13.80
C ASN A 966 -6.02 1.97 -14.23
N GLY A 967 -4.90 2.08 -13.54
CA GLY A 967 -3.90 3.12 -13.79
C GLY A 967 -3.19 2.98 -15.15
N VAL A 968 -2.72 4.12 -15.64
CA VAL A 968 -2.17 4.31 -16.98
C VAL A 968 -0.75 4.87 -16.91
N ILE A 969 0.19 4.27 -17.65
CA ILE A 969 1.48 4.88 -17.99
C ILE A 969 1.44 5.27 -19.47
N ASP A 970 1.47 6.57 -19.78
CA ASP A 970 1.29 7.06 -21.15
C ASP A 970 2.62 7.53 -21.76
N LEU A 971 3.16 6.73 -22.69
CA LEU A 971 4.48 6.92 -23.31
C LEU A 971 4.38 7.42 -24.77
N ARG A 972 3.24 7.97 -25.18
CA ARG A 972 2.96 8.42 -26.57
C ARG A 972 3.63 9.73 -26.96
N GLY A 973 3.82 9.96 -28.26
CA GLY A 973 4.50 11.13 -28.82
C GLY A 973 6.03 11.13 -28.66
N ASN A 974 6.63 10.02 -28.24
CA ASN A 974 8.06 9.92 -27.94
C ASN A 974 8.82 9.23 -29.07
N ASN A 975 9.90 9.87 -29.55
CA ASN A 975 10.67 9.43 -30.72
C ASN A 975 12.06 8.84 -30.37
N GLY A 976 12.31 8.54 -29.09
CA GLY A 976 13.58 8.00 -28.60
C GLY A 976 13.58 7.79 -27.08
N PRO A 977 14.73 7.44 -26.46
CA PRO A 977 14.80 7.12 -25.04
C PRO A 977 14.43 8.28 -24.13
N ILE A 978 13.48 8.02 -23.22
CA ILE A 978 12.98 8.94 -22.18
C ILE A 978 13.26 8.43 -20.76
N ILE A 979 13.54 7.14 -20.60
CA ILE A 979 13.95 6.49 -19.34
C ILE A 979 15.30 5.77 -19.58
N LYS A 980 16.23 5.93 -18.63
CA LYS A 980 17.53 5.26 -18.60
C LYS A 980 17.80 4.66 -17.21
N ALA A 981 18.31 3.44 -17.21
CA ALA A 981 18.69 2.66 -16.03
C ALA A 981 19.99 1.90 -16.35
N GLY A 982 20.91 1.78 -15.37
CA GLY A 982 22.01 0.82 -15.47
C GLY A 982 21.58 -0.59 -15.05
N GLY A 983 20.62 -0.70 -14.14
CA GLY A 983 19.92 -1.92 -13.74
C GLY A 983 18.68 -2.19 -14.59
N ILE A 984 17.64 -2.72 -13.96
CA ILE A 984 16.36 -3.06 -14.62
C ILE A 984 15.35 -1.91 -14.54
N VAL A 985 14.42 -1.86 -15.49
CA VAL A 985 13.24 -0.98 -15.43
C VAL A 985 12.01 -1.85 -15.20
N GLN A 986 11.26 -1.55 -14.15
CA GLN A 986 10.04 -2.25 -13.77
C GLN A 986 8.84 -1.33 -14.00
N LEU A 987 7.85 -1.77 -14.78
CA LEU A 987 6.59 -1.06 -15.01
C LEU A 987 5.43 -1.91 -14.46
N PHE A 988 4.71 -1.39 -13.47
CA PHE A 988 3.57 -2.04 -12.84
C PHE A 988 2.29 -1.26 -13.17
N ALA A 989 1.56 -1.68 -14.20
CA ALA A 989 0.36 -0.99 -14.68
C ALA A 989 -0.56 -1.87 -15.54
N ASP A 990 -1.88 -1.66 -15.44
CA ASP A 990 -2.87 -2.36 -16.26
C ASP A 990 -2.86 -1.87 -17.72
N ILE A 991 -2.58 -0.56 -17.89
CA ILE A 991 -2.56 0.13 -19.17
C ILE A 991 -1.21 0.83 -19.37
N ILE A 992 -0.47 0.43 -20.40
CA ILE A 992 0.68 1.17 -20.91
C ILE A 992 0.35 1.61 -22.33
N LEU A 993 0.38 2.91 -22.61
CA LEU A 993 0.05 3.48 -23.93
C LEU A 993 1.33 3.82 -24.70
N LEU A 994 1.34 3.45 -25.98
CA LEU A 994 2.42 3.63 -26.95
C LEU A 994 1.83 4.06 -28.28
N ASP A 995 2.63 4.67 -29.15
CA ASP A 995 2.21 4.96 -30.53
C ASP A 995 2.30 3.70 -31.41
N ASP A 996 1.49 3.66 -32.47
CA ASP A 996 1.41 2.51 -33.38
C ASP A 996 2.78 2.14 -33.98
N GLY A 997 3.30 0.98 -33.58
CA GLY A 997 4.58 0.43 -34.02
C GLY A 997 5.80 0.79 -33.15
N VAL A 998 5.66 1.66 -32.15
CA VAL A 998 6.73 1.97 -31.20
C VAL A 998 6.87 0.84 -30.17
N LYS A 999 8.12 0.51 -29.80
CA LYS A 999 8.45 -0.50 -28.79
C LYS A 999 8.98 0.17 -27.52
N LEU A 1000 8.71 -0.42 -26.35
CA LEU A 1000 9.31 0.01 -25.07
C LEU A 1000 10.84 0.12 -25.15
N SER A 1001 11.51 -0.83 -25.81
CA SER A 1001 12.97 -0.82 -26.02
C SER A 1001 13.51 0.31 -26.94
N ALA A 1002 12.64 1.16 -27.48
CA ALA A 1002 13.03 2.40 -28.17
C ALA A 1002 12.89 3.64 -27.27
N LEU A 1003 12.11 3.53 -26.19
CA LEU A 1003 11.81 4.60 -25.22
C LEU A 1003 12.53 4.40 -23.87
N ILE A 1004 13.04 3.19 -23.61
CA ILE A 1004 13.64 2.78 -22.36
C ILE A 1004 14.99 2.12 -22.64
N GLN A 1005 16.05 2.64 -22.01
CA GLN A 1005 17.39 2.06 -22.01
C GLN A 1005 17.66 1.41 -20.64
N ALA A 1006 17.79 0.08 -20.61
CA ALA A 1006 17.98 -0.71 -19.38
C ALA A 1006 18.74 -2.01 -19.68
N THR A 1007 19.15 -2.75 -18.65
CA THR A 1007 19.62 -4.14 -18.84
C THR A 1007 18.48 -5.13 -19.06
N ASP A 1008 17.32 -4.88 -18.45
CA ASP A 1008 16.05 -5.58 -18.72
C ASP A 1008 14.84 -4.65 -18.49
N ILE A 1009 13.69 -4.97 -19.10
CA ILE A 1009 12.42 -4.26 -18.96
C ILE A 1009 11.35 -5.24 -18.47
N VAL A 1010 11.07 -5.22 -17.18
CA VAL A 1010 10.09 -6.08 -16.51
C VAL A 1010 8.72 -5.39 -16.52
N LEU A 1011 7.69 -6.10 -16.97
CA LEU A 1011 6.30 -5.66 -16.88
C LEU A 1011 5.55 -6.49 -15.83
N GLY A 1012 4.72 -5.84 -15.04
CA GLY A 1012 3.78 -6.48 -14.12
C GLY A 1012 2.40 -5.81 -14.15
N PRO A 1013 1.40 -6.40 -13.47
CA PRO A 1013 0.09 -5.75 -13.27
C PRO A 1013 0.25 -4.46 -12.46
N ASN A 1014 -0.83 -3.70 -12.28
CA ASN A 1014 -0.84 -2.59 -11.32
C ASN A 1014 -0.30 -3.02 -9.94
N LYS A 1015 0.45 -2.13 -9.29
CA LYS A 1015 0.97 -2.35 -7.93
C LYS A 1015 1.01 -1.02 -7.19
N ILE A 1016 0.22 -0.93 -6.13
CA ILE A 1016 0.35 0.14 -5.15
C ILE A 1016 1.60 -0.13 -4.31
N LEU A 1017 2.55 0.80 -4.36
CA LEU A 1017 3.73 0.77 -3.50
C LEU A 1017 3.42 1.53 -2.21
N ARG A 1018 3.89 0.98 -1.09
CA ARG A 1018 3.80 1.58 0.24
C ARG A 1018 5.21 1.96 0.68
N ASP A 1019 5.34 3.14 1.29
CA ASP A 1019 6.58 3.64 1.89
C ASP A 1019 6.21 4.48 3.12
N VAL A 1020 7.16 4.64 4.05
CA VAL A 1020 6.92 5.33 5.33
C VAL A 1020 8.17 6.09 5.77
N SER A 1021 7.97 7.33 6.24
CA SER A 1021 9.03 8.16 6.81
C SER A 1021 8.76 8.37 8.29
N LEU A 1022 9.70 8.00 9.15
CA LEU A 1022 9.69 8.36 10.56
C LEU A 1022 10.93 9.22 10.83
N THR A 1023 10.73 10.53 10.92
CA THR A 1023 11.81 11.53 11.13
C THR A 1023 11.75 12.08 12.55
N GLY A 1024 12.88 12.47 13.11
CA GLY A 1024 12.98 12.94 14.50
C GLY A 1024 14.31 13.65 14.77
N ALA A 1025 14.40 14.37 15.88
CA ALA A 1025 15.62 15.10 16.25
C ALA A 1025 16.76 14.14 16.65
N GLY A 1026 17.95 14.31 16.05
CA GLY A 1026 19.06 13.36 16.22
C GLY A 1026 19.68 13.35 17.61
N LYS A 1027 19.92 14.52 18.20
CA LYS A 1027 20.46 14.69 19.57
C LYS A 1027 19.57 15.65 20.37
N LYS A 1028 19.40 15.40 21.68
CA LYS A 1028 18.67 16.26 22.63
C LYS A 1028 19.29 16.21 24.02
N ILE A 1029 19.45 17.38 24.64
CA ILE A 1029 20.05 17.56 25.97
C ILE A 1029 19.12 18.36 26.88
N GLY A 1030 19.18 18.10 28.18
CA GLY A 1030 18.56 18.93 29.22
C GLY A 1030 19.26 18.78 30.57
N GLU A 1031 18.86 19.60 31.53
CA GLU A 1031 19.26 19.45 32.94
C GLU A 1031 18.60 18.20 33.57
N PRO A 1032 19.17 17.64 34.66
CA PRO A 1032 18.60 16.50 35.39
C PRO A 1032 17.12 16.64 35.74
N GLU A 1033 16.41 15.51 35.82
CA GLU A 1033 14.98 15.40 36.18
C GLU A 1033 13.98 16.10 35.24
N ILE A 1034 14.43 16.85 34.23
CA ILE A 1034 13.53 17.53 33.29
C ILE A 1034 12.90 16.53 32.31
N VAL A 1035 11.60 16.74 32.01
CA VAL A 1035 10.88 16.05 30.94
C VAL A 1035 11.16 16.74 29.61
N LEU A 1036 11.80 16.02 28.69
CA LEU A 1036 12.32 16.50 27.41
C LEU A 1036 11.41 16.00 26.27
N PRO A 1037 10.61 16.88 25.62
CA PRO A 1037 9.64 16.47 24.60
C PRO A 1037 10.31 16.19 23.26
N VAL A 1038 10.48 14.91 22.93
CA VAL A 1038 11.03 14.46 21.65
C VAL A 1038 9.95 14.48 20.57
N ARG A 1039 10.08 15.40 19.62
CA ARG A 1039 9.19 15.49 18.44
C ARG A 1039 9.65 14.53 17.34
N LEU A 1040 8.70 13.76 16.83
CA LEU A 1040 8.85 12.90 15.66
C LEU A 1040 7.78 13.28 14.63
N THR A 1041 8.01 13.02 13.35
CA THR A 1041 6.94 13.04 12.33
C THR A 1041 6.88 11.69 11.64
N LEU A 1042 5.69 11.09 11.63
CA LEU A 1042 5.37 9.88 10.86
C LEU A 1042 4.58 10.27 9.60
N ALA A 1043 5.08 9.92 8.42
CA ALA A 1043 4.46 10.19 7.13
C ALA A 1043 4.13 8.89 6.38
N ASN A 1044 2.91 8.81 5.86
CA ASN A 1044 2.49 7.80 4.90
C ASN A 1044 2.91 8.26 3.50
N ASN A 1045 3.93 7.62 2.92
CA ASN A 1045 4.37 7.89 1.55
C ASN A 1045 3.91 6.76 0.62
N GLY A 1046 2.68 6.28 0.85
CA GLY A 1046 1.90 5.57 -0.15
C GLY A 1046 0.66 6.39 -0.54
N PRO A 1047 0.10 6.16 -1.74
CA PRO A 1047 -1.08 6.87 -2.24
C PRO A 1047 -2.40 6.32 -1.65
N GLU A 1048 -2.32 5.30 -0.80
CA GLU A 1048 -3.45 4.74 -0.05
C GLU A 1048 -3.26 4.94 1.46
N LYS A 1049 -4.39 4.99 2.17
CA LYS A 1049 -4.46 4.83 3.62
C LYS A 1049 -3.68 3.60 4.10
N ASP A 1050 -3.02 3.75 5.25
CA ASP A 1050 -2.33 2.67 5.95
C ASP A 1050 -2.50 2.83 7.48
N THR A 1051 -2.20 1.77 8.22
CA THR A 1051 -2.10 1.79 9.69
C THR A 1051 -0.72 1.34 10.09
N TYR A 1052 -0.01 2.16 10.86
CA TYR A 1052 1.33 1.87 11.34
C TYR A 1052 1.28 1.37 12.78
N THR A 1053 1.96 0.26 13.04
CA THR A 1053 2.25 -0.20 14.39
C THR A 1053 3.50 0.52 14.89
N LEU A 1054 3.43 1.14 16.06
CA LEU A 1054 4.57 1.83 16.69
C LEU A 1054 5.18 0.98 17.80
N SER A 1055 6.51 0.95 17.85
CA SER A 1055 7.26 0.41 18.98
C SER A 1055 8.40 1.35 19.38
N VAL A 1056 8.66 1.43 20.68
CA VAL A 1056 9.75 2.22 21.28
C VAL A 1056 10.65 1.26 22.05
N THR A 1057 11.96 1.40 21.88
CA THR A 1057 12.99 0.72 22.67
C THR A 1057 14.07 1.71 23.04
N ASP A 1058 14.69 1.55 24.21
CA ASP A 1058 15.83 2.36 24.62
C ASP A 1058 17.00 1.48 25.09
N THR A 1059 18.14 2.11 25.39
CA THR A 1059 19.37 1.43 25.79
C THR A 1059 19.68 1.50 27.28
N ALA A 1060 19.06 2.45 28.01
CA ALA A 1060 19.41 2.77 29.40
C ALA A 1060 18.25 2.64 30.40
N GLY A 1061 17.04 2.25 29.97
CA GLY A 1061 15.89 2.06 30.85
C GLY A 1061 15.33 3.36 31.45
N TRP A 1062 15.36 4.46 30.69
CA TRP A 1062 14.83 5.76 31.14
C TRP A 1062 13.30 5.77 31.17
N THR A 1063 12.70 6.73 31.90
CA THR A 1063 11.23 6.84 31.97
C THR A 1063 10.70 7.59 30.76
N LEU A 1064 10.01 6.85 29.87
CA LEU A 1064 9.45 7.33 28.62
C LEU A 1064 7.92 7.44 28.69
N GLY A 1065 7.35 8.43 28.02
CA GLY A 1065 5.91 8.54 27.77
C GLY A 1065 5.39 7.53 26.74
N GLU A 1066 4.07 7.35 26.69
CA GLU A 1066 3.42 6.41 25.75
C GLU A 1066 3.13 7.06 24.39
N LEU A 1067 3.55 6.41 23.31
CA LEU A 1067 3.05 6.65 21.95
C LEU A 1067 1.85 5.72 21.66
N PRO A 1068 0.89 6.10 20.79
CA PRO A 1068 -0.19 5.20 20.39
C PRO A 1068 0.36 3.95 19.70
N SER A 1069 -0.02 2.77 20.18
CA SER A 1069 0.50 1.48 19.68
C SER A 1069 0.20 1.22 18.20
N THR A 1070 -0.89 1.81 17.68
CA THR A 1070 -1.27 1.78 16.26
C THR A 1070 -1.84 3.13 15.85
N ILE A 1071 -1.50 3.61 14.66
CA ILE A 1071 -2.01 4.88 14.12
C ILE A 1071 -2.35 4.78 12.63
N GLU A 1072 -3.58 5.15 12.28
CA GLU A 1072 -4.06 5.22 10.90
C GLU A 1072 -3.72 6.59 10.29
N ILE A 1073 -3.19 6.60 9.06
CA ILE A 1073 -2.84 7.82 8.33
C ILE A 1073 -3.33 7.67 6.88
N ASP A 1074 -4.04 8.68 6.38
CA ASP A 1074 -4.49 8.73 4.98
C ASP A 1074 -3.31 8.80 3.99
N GLY A 1075 -3.56 8.43 2.72
CA GLY A 1075 -2.51 8.40 1.70
C GLY A 1075 -1.91 9.79 1.46
N LEU A 1076 -0.58 9.87 1.38
CA LEU A 1076 0.20 11.12 1.26
C LEU A 1076 0.12 12.09 2.46
N GLU A 1077 -0.47 11.68 3.60
CA GLU A 1077 -0.55 12.50 4.82
C GLU A 1077 0.54 12.16 5.86
N PHE A 1078 0.70 13.04 6.86
CA PHE A 1078 1.64 12.86 7.96
C PHE A 1078 1.09 13.39 9.29
N ILE A 1079 1.62 12.90 10.39
CA ILE A 1079 1.30 13.37 11.75
C ILE A 1079 2.57 13.58 12.59
N ASP A 1080 2.61 14.71 13.30
CA ASP A 1080 3.64 14.96 14.32
C ASP A 1080 3.26 14.25 15.62
N LEU A 1081 4.20 13.46 16.16
CA LEU A 1081 4.12 12.75 17.42
C LEU A 1081 5.03 13.42 18.47
N VAL A 1082 4.70 13.28 19.75
CA VAL A 1082 5.54 13.72 20.86
C VAL A 1082 5.77 12.55 21.80
N LEU A 1083 7.04 12.23 22.05
CA LEU A 1083 7.49 11.26 23.04
C LEU A 1083 8.18 12.02 24.17
N ASP A 1084 7.57 12.07 25.34
CA ASP A 1084 8.16 12.72 26.50
C ASP A 1084 9.23 11.82 27.14
N VAL A 1085 10.44 12.35 27.34
CA VAL A 1085 11.59 11.62 27.88
C VAL A 1085 12.00 12.24 29.21
N THR A 1086 11.86 11.51 30.31
CA THR A 1086 12.31 12.00 31.63
C THR A 1086 13.80 11.73 31.79
N LEU A 1087 14.59 12.80 31.93
CA LEU A 1087 16.03 12.71 32.16
C LEU A 1087 16.33 12.20 33.58
N PRO A 1088 17.29 11.26 33.77
CA PRO A 1088 17.69 10.81 35.10
C PRO A 1088 18.41 11.92 35.89
N THR A 1089 18.60 11.69 37.19
CA THR A 1089 19.39 12.56 38.08
C THR A 1089 20.88 12.59 37.72
N THR A 1090 21.40 11.49 37.16
CA THR A 1090 22.81 11.33 36.79
C THR A 1090 23.19 12.21 35.60
N ARG A 1091 23.96 13.27 35.86
CA ARG A 1091 24.62 14.07 34.81
C ARG A 1091 25.58 13.22 33.97
N GLY A 1092 25.78 13.58 32.70
CA GLY A 1092 26.58 12.81 31.74
C GLY A 1092 25.95 11.50 31.27
N ALA A 1093 24.80 11.08 31.84
CA ALA A 1093 24.11 9.88 31.39
C ALA A 1093 23.57 10.06 29.97
N THR A 1094 23.82 9.06 29.11
CA THR A 1094 23.39 9.03 27.71
C THR A 1094 22.42 7.87 27.43
N ASN A 1095 21.57 8.01 26.43
CA ASN A 1095 20.63 6.97 26.00
C ASN A 1095 20.30 7.10 24.50
N VAL A 1096 20.11 5.97 23.81
CA VAL A 1096 19.67 5.92 22.41
C VAL A 1096 18.26 5.36 22.35
N ILE A 1097 17.29 6.25 22.24
CA ILE A 1097 15.87 5.89 22.09
C ILE A 1097 15.61 5.63 20.61
N THR A 1098 15.13 4.42 20.30
CA THR A 1098 14.79 3.97 18.95
C THR A 1098 13.29 3.81 18.83
N VAL A 1099 12.67 4.51 17.89
CA VAL A 1099 11.24 4.37 17.57
C VAL A 1099 11.11 3.76 16.18
N THR A 1100 10.29 2.73 16.06
CA THR A 1100 10.02 2.03 14.79
C THR A 1100 8.55 2.15 14.43
N ALA A 1101 8.26 2.46 13.18
CA ALA A 1101 6.93 2.36 12.57
C ALA A 1101 6.93 1.23 11.52
N ILE A 1102 5.92 0.36 11.55
CA ILE A 1102 5.77 -0.77 10.61
C ILE A 1102 4.35 -0.72 10.02
N SER A 1103 4.21 -0.74 8.69
CA SER A 1103 2.90 -0.82 8.02
C SER A 1103 2.20 -2.14 8.37
N GLN A 1104 0.88 -2.09 8.59
CA GLN A 1104 0.05 -3.27 8.77
C GLN A 1104 -0.44 -3.84 7.43
N ALA A 1105 -0.46 -3.04 6.37
CA ALA A 1105 -0.81 -3.49 5.02
C ALA A 1105 0.38 -4.14 4.27
N ASP A 1106 1.63 -3.75 4.59
CA ASP A 1106 2.86 -4.39 4.09
C ASP A 1106 3.94 -4.42 5.21
N PRO A 1107 4.04 -5.51 6.00
CA PRO A 1107 4.96 -5.60 7.14
C PRO A 1107 6.46 -5.52 6.82
N ASP A 1108 6.87 -5.61 5.55
CA ASP A 1108 8.27 -5.36 5.16
C ASP A 1108 8.57 -3.85 5.11
N ILE A 1109 7.54 -3.00 4.98
CA ILE A 1109 7.64 -1.54 4.96
C ILE A 1109 7.67 -0.98 6.38
N LYS A 1110 8.87 -0.52 6.79
CA LYS A 1110 9.14 0.07 8.09
C LYS A 1110 10.13 1.22 8.04
N SER A 1111 10.01 2.15 8.99
CA SER A 1111 10.95 3.26 9.18
C SER A 1111 11.35 3.37 10.65
N VAL A 1112 12.56 3.88 10.90
CA VAL A 1112 13.19 3.88 12.23
C VAL A 1112 13.83 5.24 12.49
N ALA A 1113 13.37 5.93 13.53
CA ALA A 1113 14.04 7.10 14.09
C ALA A 1113 14.92 6.69 15.28
N LYS A 1114 16.09 7.31 15.40
CA LYS A 1114 16.95 7.22 16.59
C LYS A 1114 17.16 8.61 17.16
N VAL A 1115 17.06 8.69 18.48
CA VAL A 1115 17.18 9.93 19.25
C VAL A 1115 18.19 9.72 20.35
N HIS A 1116 19.30 10.43 20.27
CA HIS A 1116 20.37 10.41 21.27
C HIS A 1116 20.03 11.45 22.33
N ALA A 1117 19.60 10.98 23.51
CA ALA A 1117 19.30 11.84 24.64
C ALA A 1117 20.46 11.82 25.65
N SER A 1118 20.82 12.96 26.21
CA SER A 1118 21.81 13.03 27.30
C SER A 1118 21.44 14.05 28.37
N VAL A 1119 21.87 13.78 29.60
CA VAL A 1119 21.79 14.73 30.71
C VAL A 1119 23.03 15.60 30.68
N LYS A 1120 22.86 16.92 30.69
CA LYS A 1120 23.95 17.89 30.67
C LYS A 1120 24.94 17.64 31.82
N ASP A 1121 26.22 17.53 31.50
CA ASP A 1121 27.28 17.39 32.47
C ASP A 1121 27.39 18.59 33.43
N MET A 1122 28.06 18.37 34.57
CA MET A 1122 28.47 19.47 35.44
C MET A 1122 29.88 19.87 35.05
N THR A 1123 30.02 21.09 34.54
CA THR A 1123 31.31 21.73 34.33
C THR A 1123 31.75 22.44 35.61
N TYR A 1124 32.94 22.14 36.09
CA TYR A 1124 33.60 22.82 37.19
C TYR A 1124 34.57 23.87 36.66
N THR A 1125 34.68 24.98 37.38
CA THR A 1125 35.76 25.95 37.28
C THR A 1125 36.65 25.82 38.51
N ILE A 1126 37.96 25.67 38.31
CA ILE A 1126 38.93 25.81 39.40
C ILE A 1126 39.52 27.21 39.30
N SER A 1127 39.44 27.98 40.37
CA SER A 1127 40.01 29.33 40.45
C SER A 1127 40.86 29.47 41.71
N GLY A 1128 41.68 30.49 41.82
CA GLY A 1128 42.46 30.72 43.05
C GLY A 1128 43.71 31.56 42.82
N SER A 1129 44.59 31.61 43.82
CA SER A 1129 45.78 32.47 43.82
C SER A 1129 47.06 31.67 44.05
N ILE A 1130 48.07 31.89 43.21
CA ILE A 1130 49.43 31.40 43.48
C ILE A 1130 50.17 32.43 44.33
N LEU A 1131 50.53 32.04 45.55
CA LEU A 1131 51.20 32.86 46.56
C LEU A 1131 52.63 32.38 46.79
N ASP A 1132 53.54 33.26 47.24
CA ASP A 1132 54.84 32.85 47.77
C ASP A 1132 54.78 32.52 49.26
N LYS A 1133 55.88 31.98 49.80
CA LYS A 1133 56.05 31.66 51.24
C LYS A 1133 56.03 32.87 52.20
N SER A 1134 55.71 34.08 51.72
CA SER A 1134 55.42 35.26 52.52
C SER A 1134 53.95 35.72 52.41
N GLY A 1135 53.12 34.97 51.69
CA GLY A 1135 51.72 35.30 51.42
C GLY A 1135 51.57 36.46 50.43
N GLN A 1136 52.49 36.60 49.46
CA GLN A 1136 52.39 37.60 48.40
C GLN A 1136 52.10 36.93 47.05
N PRO A 1137 51.20 37.51 46.23
CA PRO A 1137 50.80 36.90 44.95
C PRO A 1137 51.92 36.91 43.91
N VAL A 1138 51.97 35.86 43.09
CA VAL A 1138 53.07 35.62 42.14
C VAL A 1138 52.57 35.63 40.69
N LYS A 1139 52.83 36.73 39.98
CA LYS A 1139 52.53 36.90 38.56
C LYS A 1139 53.37 35.99 37.65
N GLY A 1140 52.78 35.58 36.52
CA GLY A 1140 53.48 34.89 35.45
C GLY A 1140 53.92 33.49 35.83
N ILE A 1141 53.11 32.79 36.62
CA ILE A 1141 53.24 31.37 36.91
C ILE A 1141 52.29 30.63 35.96
N THR A 1142 52.80 29.61 35.30
CA THR A 1142 52.01 28.72 34.44
C THR A 1142 51.25 27.74 35.32
N VAL A 1143 49.97 27.55 35.06
CA VAL A 1143 49.08 26.68 35.81
C VAL A 1143 48.36 25.78 34.82
N GLU A 1144 48.50 24.47 34.99
CA GLU A 1144 48.23 23.45 33.95
C GLU A 1144 47.41 22.28 34.52
N ILE A 1145 46.31 21.94 33.85
CA ILE A 1145 45.49 20.75 34.11
C ILE A 1145 45.20 20.06 32.77
N GLU A 1146 45.61 18.79 32.65
CA GLU A 1146 45.51 18.01 31.41
C GLU A 1146 46.16 18.74 30.21
N ASP A 1147 45.36 19.32 29.31
CA ASP A 1147 45.77 20.14 28.17
C ASP A 1147 45.60 21.66 28.42
N LYS A 1148 44.82 22.05 29.43
CA LYS A 1148 44.47 23.44 29.73
C LYS A 1148 45.58 24.13 30.50
N THR A 1149 46.16 25.16 29.87
CA THR A 1149 47.22 25.98 30.45
C THR A 1149 46.80 27.43 30.56
N VAL A 1150 46.91 28.01 31.75
CA VAL A 1150 46.71 29.45 32.02
C VAL A 1150 47.94 30.05 32.71
N VAL A 1151 48.02 31.39 32.79
CA VAL A 1151 49.16 32.10 33.39
C VAL A 1151 48.67 33.16 34.37
N THR A 1152 49.22 33.18 35.57
CA THR A 1152 48.74 34.05 36.66
C THR A 1152 48.90 35.55 36.38
N ASP A 1153 47.88 36.31 36.77
CA ASP A 1153 47.77 37.76 36.58
C ASP A 1153 48.61 38.61 37.58
N GLU A 1154 48.38 39.92 37.66
CA GLU A 1154 49.09 40.80 38.59
C GLU A 1154 48.70 40.60 40.07
N GLN A 1155 47.58 39.92 40.31
CA GLN A 1155 47.05 39.52 41.61
C GLN A 1155 47.41 38.06 41.93
N GLY A 1156 48.20 37.39 41.09
CA GLY A 1156 48.58 35.98 41.23
C GLY A 1156 47.42 35.01 40.93
N HIS A 1157 46.31 35.51 40.43
CA HIS A 1157 45.06 34.78 40.22
C HIS A 1157 45.13 33.93 38.95
N PHE A 1158 44.44 32.78 38.97
CA PHE A 1158 44.18 31.92 37.82
C PHE A 1158 42.74 31.41 37.86
N GLU A 1159 42.21 31.07 36.68
CA GLU A 1159 40.92 30.41 36.49
C GLU A 1159 41.05 29.39 35.35
N ILE A 1160 40.61 28.14 35.57
CA ILE A 1160 40.54 27.06 34.58
C ILE A 1160 39.10 26.54 34.57
N ALA A 1161 38.35 26.90 33.54
CA ALA A 1161 36.94 26.57 33.39
C ALA A 1161 36.69 25.30 32.54
N GLY A 1162 35.48 24.74 32.68
CA GLY A 1162 34.99 23.66 31.82
C GLY A 1162 35.66 22.30 32.07
N LEU A 1163 36.06 22.01 33.30
CA LEU A 1163 36.52 20.69 33.73
C LEU A 1163 35.31 19.80 34.05
N LEU A 1164 35.42 18.48 33.89
CA LEU A 1164 34.34 17.54 34.23
C LEU A 1164 34.51 17.01 35.66
N SER A 1165 33.60 16.15 36.13
CA SER A 1165 33.82 15.44 37.40
C SER A 1165 34.90 14.37 37.26
N GLY A 1166 35.95 14.43 38.05
CA GLY A 1166 37.08 13.49 37.97
C GLY A 1166 38.24 13.83 38.92
N ASP A 1167 39.27 12.99 38.92
CA ASP A 1167 40.54 13.24 39.61
C ASP A 1167 41.52 13.93 38.67
N TYR A 1168 41.94 15.15 39.02
CA TYR A 1168 42.82 16.00 38.22
C TYR A 1168 44.10 16.34 38.98
N THR A 1169 45.22 16.47 38.26
CA THR A 1169 46.51 16.88 38.84
C THR A 1169 46.87 18.28 38.34
N LEU A 1170 46.72 19.28 39.21
CA LEU A 1170 47.08 20.67 38.98
C LEU A 1170 48.59 20.86 39.08
N ASN A 1171 49.23 21.16 37.94
CA ASN A 1171 50.66 21.41 37.84
C ASN A 1171 50.92 22.92 37.79
N VAL A 1172 51.71 23.41 38.74
CA VAL A 1172 52.09 24.82 38.85
C VAL A 1172 53.56 24.94 38.48
N SER A 1173 53.89 25.65 37.40
CA SER A 1173 55.24 25.70 36.83
C SER A 1173 55.68 27.12 36.45
N LYS A 1174 57.00 27.30 36.26
CA LYS A 1174 57.57 28.54 35.68
C LYS A 1174 58.80 28.18 34.87
N GLU A 1175 58.91 28.70 33.65
CA GLU A 1175 60.05 28.48 32.76
C GLU A 1175 60.42 26.98 32.59
N GLY A 1176 59.40 26.12 32.46
CA GLY A 1176 59.56 24.65 32.30
C GLY A 1176 59.83 23.88 33.60
N ARG A 1177 59.99 24.54 34.74
CA ARG A 1177 60.15 23.88 36.05
C ARG A 1177 58.81 23.80 36.79
N ASN A 1178 58.38 22.59 37.13
CA ASN A 1178 57.31 22.34 38.12
C ASN A 1178 57.74 22.84 39.52
N LEU A 1179 56.91 23.68 40.13
CA LEU A 1179 57.09 24.34 41.43
C LEU A 1179 56.19 23.78 42.52
N ALA A 1180 54.99 23.34 42.15
CA ALA A 1180 54.05 22.61 43.00
C ALA A 1180 53.15 21.72 42.15
N THR A 1181 52.61 20.67 42.77
CA THR A 1181 51.62 19.77 42.17
C THR A 1181 50.57 19.45 43.22
N GLN A 1182 49.29 19.57 42.86
CA GLN A 1182 48.16 19.35 43.75
C GLN A 1182 47.15 18.44 43.04
N ASP A 1183 46.87 17.27 43.62
CA ASP A 1183 45.79 16.40 43.17
C ASP A 1183 44.45 16.92 43.72
N ILE A 1184 43.41 16.93 42.89
CA ILE A 1184 42.10 17.54 43.14
C ILE A 1184 41.01 16.62 42.58
N THR A 1185 40.08 16.20 43.42
CA THR A 1185 38.86 15.51 42.98
C THR A 1185 37.75 16.54 42.79
N LEU A 1186 37.15 16.58 41.60
CA LEU A 1186 36.02 17.45 41.28
C LEU A 1186 34.72 16.67 41.44
N GLU A 1187 34.11 16.77 42.62
CA GLU A 1187 32.84 16.15 42.97
C GLU A 1187 31.97 17.07 43.84
N GLY A 1188 30.65 17.09 43.60
CA GLY A 1188 29.69 17.84 44.41
C GLY A 1188 28.61 18.55 43.59
N ASP A 1189 27.98 19.56 44.20
CA ASP A 1189 27.07 20.51 43.55
C ASP A 1189 27.74 21.89 43.29
N ASP A 1190 28.92 22.13 43.84
CA ASP A 1190 29.65 23.41 43.76
C ASP A 1190 30.46 23.50 42.45
N SER A 1191 29.94 24.23 41.47
CA SER A 1191 30.57 24.37 40.14
C SER A 1191 31.80 25.28 40.10
N VAL A 1192 32.22 25.87 41.23
CA VAL A 1192 33.43 26.69 41.36
C VAL A 1192 34.19 26.25 42.60
N ILE A 1193 35.48 25.92 42.44
CA ILE A 1193 36.34 25.39 43.50
C ILE A 1193 37.56 26.31 43.63
N GLU A 1194 37.62 27.06 44.73
CA GLU A 1194 38.72 27.99 45.04
C GLU A 1194 39.92 27.28 45.68
N ILE A 1195 41.12 27.43 45.11
CA ILE A 1195 42.37 26.78 45.54
C ILE A 1195 43.55 27.78 45.50
N ASP A 1196 43.90 28.32 46.67
CA ASP A 1196 45.17 29.05 46.85
C ASP A 1196 46.33 28.08 47.07
N LEU A 1197 47.48 28.31 46.43
CA LEU A 1197 48.70 27.49 46.56
C LEU A 1197 49.93 28.32 46.89
N GLU A 1198 50.64 27.96 47.97
CA GLU A 1198 51.95 28.52 48.30
C GLU A 1198 53.10 27.80 47.57
N ILE A 1199 53.88 28.55 46.78
CA ILE A 1199 55.06 28.05 46.04
C ILE A 1199 56.40 28.55 46.60
N ASP A 1200 57.46 27.75 46.45
CA ASP A 1200 58.82 28.13 46.84
C ASP A 1200 59.59 28.80 45.68
N THR A 1201 59.51 30.14 45.63
CA THR A 1201 60.26 30.96 44.67
C THR A 1201 61.76 31.10 44.99
N SER A 1202 62.26 30.54 46.10
CA SER A 1202 63.65 30.76 46.56
C SER A 1202 64.69 29.80 45.93
N VAL A 1203 64.24 28.77 45.20
CA VAL A 1203 65.12 27.75 44.61
C VAL A 1203 65.78 28.27 43.33
N ALA A 1204 67.02 28.71 43.42
CA ALA A 1204 67.78 29.26 42.28
C ALA A 1204 67.86 28.30 41.06
N VAL A 1205 68.06 28.86 39.88
CA VAL A 1205 68.30 28.10 38.63
C VAL A 1205 69.75 27.56 38.63
N PRO A 1206 69.97 26.23 38.59
CA PRO A 1206 71.29 25.70 38.32
C PRO A 1206 71.62 25.90 36.84
N THR A 1207 72.76 26.50 36.53
CA THR A 1207 73.22 26.65 35.14
C THR A 1207 73.39 25.29 34.47
N PRO A 1208 72.82 25.04 33.27
CA PRO A 1208 72.87 23.73 32.62
C PRO A 1208 74.29 23.21 32.38
N ALA A 1209 74.52 21.94 32.74
CA ALA A 1209 75.79 21.27 32.54
C ALA A 1209 75.87 20.66 31.12
N THR A 1210 76.47 21.38 30.17
CA THR A 1210 76.62 20.90 28.78
C THR A 1210 77.52 19.66 28.71
N CYS A 1211 77.00 18.54 28.22
CA CYS A 1211 77.78 17.33 27.95
C CYS A 1211 77.90 17.11 26.43
N LYS A 1212 79.09 16.74 25.93
CA LYS A 1212 79.33 16.52 24.50
C LYS A 1212 79.49 15.03 24.18
N ILE A 1213 78.59 14.51 23.36
CA ILE A 1213 78.63 13.14 22.84
C ILE A 1213 79.25 13.16 21.43
N TYR A 1214 80.04 12.13 21.11
CA TYR A 1214 80.71 11.98 19.81
C TYR A 1214 80.31 10.64 19.18
N ALA A 1215 79.92 10.68 17.90
CA ALA A 1215 79.66 9.48 17.09
C ALA A 1215 80.71 9.37 15.96
N VAL A 1216 81.11 8.15 15.62
CA VAL A 1216 82.14 7.87 14.60
C VAL A 1216 81.62 6.83 13.62
N ASN A 1217 81.80 7.08 12.33
CA ASN A 1217 81.47 6.14 11.25
C ASN A 1217 82.66 5.17 11.03
N ASP A 1218 82.38 3.87 11.00
CA ASP A 1218 83.38 2.79 10.89
C ASP A 1218 84.02 2.65 9.49
N LYS A 1219 83.81 3.62 8.59
CA LYS A 1219 84.52 3.74 7.30
C LYS A 1219 85.02 5.16 7.02
N GLY A 1220 86.31 5.37 7.30
CA GLY A 1220 87.15 6.32 6.55
C GLY A 1220 86.82 7.81 6.68
N LEU A 1221 87.40 8.44 7.71
CA LEU A 1221 87.61 9.89 7.88
C LEU A 1221 87.34 10.78 6.65
N ASN A 1222 86.26 11.59 6.71
CA ASN A 1222 86.26 13.06 6.49
C ASN A 1222 84.86 13.64 6.17
N ASN A 1223 83.88 13.47 7.06
CA ASN A 1223 82.77 14.42 7.26
C ASN A 1223 81.94 14.04 8.49
N SER A 1224 82.21 14.72 9.61
CA SER A 1224 81.39 14.66 10.83
C SER A 1224 80.79 16.04 11.05
N GLN A 1225 79.45 16.13 11.10
CA GLN A 1225 78.79 17.33 11.61
C GLN A 1225 78.71 17.25 13.14
N PHE A 1226 78.62 18.41 13.78
CA PHE A 1226 78.60 18.55 15.24
C PHE A 1226 77.24 19.08 15.68
N PHE A 1227 76.68 18.46 16.71
CA PHE A 1227 75.46 18.90 17.38
C PHE A 1227 75.77 19.18 18.86
N THR A 1228 75.03 20.07 19.49
CA THR A 1228 75.07 20.30 20.94
C THR A 1228 73.67 20.05 21.47
N VAL A 1229 73.55 19.29 22.55
CA VAL A 1229 72.28 19.01 23.23
C VAL A 1229 72.32 19.68 24.60
N THR A 1230 71.27 20.43 24.92
CA THR A 1230 71.04 21.02 26.25
C THR A 1230 70.24 20.02 27.09
N LEU A 1231 70.50 19.93 28.39
CA LEU A 1231 70.11 18.77 29.20
C LEU A 1231 68.73 18.88 29.86
N ASP A 1232 67.87 19.72 29.29
CA ASP A 1232 66.50 19.97 29.76
C ASP A 1232 65.45 19.18 28.92
N ASP A 1233 65.78 18.85 27.67
CA ASP A 1233 64.96 18.02 26.78
C ASP A 1233 65.20 16.51 27.02
N LEU A 1234 64.47 15.90 27.96
CA LEU A 1234 64.46 14.43 28.12
C LEU A 1234 63.44 13.72 27.18
N ALA A 1235 63.22 14.29 25.99
CA ALA A 1235 62.46 13.71 24.91
C ALA A 1235 63.39 13.29 23.76
N ILE A 1236 63.63 11.99 23.59
CA ILE A 1236 64.35 11.48 22.41
C ILE A 1236 63.40 11.50 21.20
N GLY A 1237 63.28 12.67 20.58
CA GLY A 1237 62.62 12.82 19.28
C GLY A 1237 63.28 11.92 18.23
N ALA A 1238 62.47 11.35 17.33
CA ALA A 1238 62.96 10.45 16.30
C ALA A 1238 63.91 11.19 15.33
N LEU A 1239 65.15 10.73 15.23
CA LEU A 1239 66.10 11.26 14.24
C LEU A 1239 65.60 10.98 12.83
N GLY A 1240 65.61 12.01 11.98
CA GLY A 1240 65.03 12.00 10.63
C GLY A 1240 65.69 11.02 9.63
N PRO A 1241 65.19 10.97 8.38
CA PRO A 1241 65.28 9.78 7.50
C PRO A 1241 66.66 9.26 7.04
N MET A 1242 67.78 9.75 7.55
CA MET A 1242 69.12 9.49 6.98
C MET A 1242 69.75 8.13 7.32
N TYR A 1243 69.22 7.34 8.26
CA TYR A 1243 69.94 6.20 8.86
C TYR A 1243 69.26 4.81 8.71
N LYS A 1244 68.57 4.57 7.58
CA LYS A 1244 67.97 3.26 7.27
C LYS A 1244 69.02 2.22 6.86
N GLY A 1245 69.75 1.66 7.84
CA GLY A 1245 70.69 0.55 7.59
C GLY A 1245 71.87 0.36 8.57
N HIS A 1246 71.85 0.97 9.76
CA HIS A 1246 72.90 0.82 10.77
C HIS A 1246 72.32 0.41 12.12
N ASP A 1247 72.90 -0.61 12.75
CA ASP A 1247 72.65 -0.90 14.18
C ASP A 1247 73.31 0.17 15.04
N ILE A 1248 72.56 0.70 16.01
CA ILE A 1248 73.07 1.49 17.12
C ILE A 1248 72.63 0.77 18.39
N GLU A 1249 73.56 0.06 19.04
CA GLU A 1249 73.29 -0.61 20.30
C GLU A 1249 72.91 0.42 21.38
N ALA A 1250 71.76 0.24 22.02
CA ALA A 1250 71.29 1.13 23.07
C ALA A 1250 72.17 0.98 24.32
N LEU A 1251 72.93 2.03 24.65
CA LEU A 1251 73.71 2.12 25.89
C LEU A 1251 72.77 2.20 27.10
N ALA A 1252 72.48 1.06 27.71
CA ALA A 1252 71.70 0.96 28.93
C ALA A 1252 72.43 1.61 30.12
N ILE A 1253 72.01 2.82 30.50
CA ILE A 1253 72.52 3.50 31.70
C ILE A 1253 71.77 2.95 32.92
N HIS A 1254 72.48 2.25 33.81
CA HIS A 1254 71.95 1.79 35.09
C HIS A 1254 71.79 2.96 36.07
N PRO A 1255 70.67 3.07 36.82
CA PRO A 1255 70.48 4.11 37.82
C PRO A 1255 71.27 3.81 39.10
N LYS A 1256 72.14 4.74 39.51
CA LYS A 1256 72.70 4.90 40.87
C LYS A 1256 73.19 6.32 41.10
#